data_AF-A0A8S9WL02-F1
#
_entry.id   AF-A0A8S9WL02-F1
#
_cell.length_a   1.000
_cell.length_b   1.000
_cell.length_c   1.000
_cell.angle_alpha   90.00
_cell.angle_beta   90.00
_cell.angle_gamma   90.00
#
_symmetry.space_group_name_H-M   'P 1'
#
loop_
_entity.id
_entity.type
_entity.pdbx_description
1 polymer ?
#
loop_
_entity_poly.entity_id
_entity_poly.type
_entity_poly.pdbx_seq_one_letter_code
_entity_poly.pdbx_strand_id
1 'polypeptide(L)'
;SASGSDVFNQQRGAAYYKTKQPSTGPADIDVSPSSKDVSLSFGQSAYNEKLVTFTIFNNGKTDVRDKDIKYPSTPPYITITGPSSFTCGANSSIPVQFTINASPSPSGTDETHNFEINIGGKRVTITVAIEYYAKIDVSSSVIDLGEIPSNVPKKESESIRISEEYGYKTLEAVTISPASGNENAWVTVRPNKGIRVSKNEPVDVKFTLRKPGSHDYDYNRRDNKYTWNFIIEGGDADPVTITVKARIMRPPKLGRLDDERLELKFDKPKGTVPRYNENVVLVVRNRGDERLDFSSSVSEQPDGGIIIRPPSPRVVPEGKTKVDVPITITIPDDTPEGTYQGKLRIDAGTAGHDTDNIALITIKVLWPVDFSISSSSSYFSSAPLAIDFNSLELKERDYDTKKLTLTLTELYGYKPVEHLRFSSSDEHRSWLREERNFMDIPPGETMDVTLRIEPGLEAVPKHYSWKYYLSASEISAKRIDIQAKIVPMNIKEMTQRLEYFKTSTLRMRYPSSKNIIVNGIELLETVEQSEIGEEDWQKIPVLIKGSLSLLAALNDSVVYSETGDYGKAVENSWTAWVSTSRMGVNSELNNQEMSGYAKGIAIGAEKTTTEVLTDEAKMLELRGWDIKKAVEHAMPTNDISKLNEEENVLESALSYQYAATLYGLLNDKEKRLDCVYEETRMMDKHDELVSGATDLRIRAENIILDSNENDFYRLWDTHLLSNPYNYDTASGSYKTAEGYLEAASKNYRFAGEPLMAGDTEKDLKELRGEWQHILSLFLVLCVVYGAVLIYVLSRIIRGTLAYVN
;
A
#
# COMPACT_ATOMS: atom_id res chain seq x y z
N SER A 1 114.10 18.31 -97.81
CA SER A 1 115.56 18.53 -97.71
C SER A 1 116.24 17.21 -97.43
N ALA A 2 117.01 16.70 -98.42
CA ALA A 2 118.07 15.66 -98.36
C ALA A 2 117.68 14.26 -97.79
N SER A 3 118.27 13.10 -98.11
CA SER A 3 119.18 12.56 -99.14
C SER A 3 119.60 11.15 -98.65
N GLY A 4 119.93 10.22 -99.56
CA GLY A 4 120.90 9.11 -99.35
C GLY A 4 120.38 7.84 -98.64
N SER A 5 120.47 6.64 -99.26
CA SER A 5 121.65 5.75 -99.40
C SER A 5 121.91 4.95 -98.09
N ASP A 6 122.19 3.65 -98.04
CA ASP A 6 122.72 2.69 -99.01
C ASP A 6 122.77 1.26 -98.39
N VAL A 7 123.21 0.28 -99.18
CA VAL A 7 123.90 -1.02 -98.83
C VAL A 7 123.11 -2.35 -98.76
N PHE A 8 123.19 -3.10 -99.88
CA PHE A 8 123.64 -4.51 -100.13
C PHE A 8 123.88 -5.49 -98.94
N ASN A 9 123.75 -6.83 -99.03
CA ASN A 9 124.35 -7.77 -100.01
C ASN A 9 123.89 -9.25 -99.83
N GLN A 10 123.86 -10.01 -100.94
CA GLN A 10 124.16 -11.46 -101.18
C GLN A 10 123.52 -12.61 -100.34
N GLN A 11 122.72 -13.53 -100.92
CA GLN A 11 123.00 -14.72 -101.79
C GLN A 11 123.65 -15.97 -101.14
N ARG A 12 122.98 -17.13 -101.27
CA ARG A 12 123.44 -18.49 -101.69
C ARG A 12 122.27 -19.49 -101.50
N GLY A 13 121.75 -20.22 -102.50
CA GLY A 13 122.32 -21.40 -103.18
C GLY A 13 122.12 -22.67 -102.32
N ALA A 14 121.60 -23.83 -102.72
CA ALA A 14 121.35 -24.44 -104.02
C ALA A 14 120.47 -25.72 -103.91
N ALA A 15 119.94 -26.15 -105.06
CA ALA A 15 119.78 -27.52 -105.57
C ALA A 15 118.63 -28.47 -105.10
N TYR A 16 117.89 -28.89 -106.14
CA TYR A 16 117.01 -30.05 -106.31
C TYR A 16 117.66 -31.41 -105.99
N TYR A 17 116.89 -32.39 -105.49
CA TYR A 17 116.47 -33.58 -106.28
C TYR A 17 115.25 -34.30 -105.65
N LYS A 18 114.34 -34.69 -106.55
CA LYS A 18 113.05 -35.36 -106.36
C LYS A 18 113.18 -36.82 -105.91
N THR A 19 112.28 -37.25 -105.04
CA THR A 19 111.66 -38.59 -105.06
C THR A 19 110.13 -38.46 -104.95
N LYS A 20 109.41 -39.38 -105.57
CA LYS A 20 108.05 -39.21 -106.12
C LYS A 20 107.03 -40.01 -105.30
N GLN A 21 105.90 -39.35 -104.94
CA GLN A 21 104.55 -39.88 -104.62
C GLN A 21 104.36 -40.78 -103.36
N PRO A 22 103.21 -40.73 -102.65
CA PRO A 22 101.84 -40.74 -103.21
C PRO A 22 100.85 -39.69 -102.66
N SER A 23 99.76 -39.50 -103.40
CA SER A 23 98.56 -38.74 -103.02
C SER A 23 97.69 -39.48 -102.00
N THR A 24 97.21 -38.81 -100.96
CA THR A 24 96.16 -39.30 -100.05
C THR A 24 95.00 -38.31 -100.02
N GLY A 25 93.79 -38.83 -100.23
CA GLY A 25 92.53 -38.09 -100.36
C GLY A 25 91.94 -37.59 -99.02
N PRO A 26 90.69 -37.08 -99.03
CA PRO A 26 90.01 -36.54 -97.84
C PRO A 26 89.84 -37.58 -96.73
N ALA A 27 89.89 -37.14 -95.47
CA ALA A 27 89.79 -37.99 -94.27
C ALA A 27 88.44 -38.74 -94.19
N ASP A 28 88.49 -40.02 -93.79
CA ASP A 28 87.33 -40.90 -93.69
C ASP A 28 86.71 -40.85 -92.29
N ILE A 29 85.83 -39.86 -92.07
CA ILE A 29 85.12 -39.61 -90.79
C ILE A 29 83.61 -39.51 -90.99
N ASP A 30 82.85 -39.85 -89.96
CA ASP A 30 81.39 -39.63 -89.88
C ASP A 30 81.01 -38.85 -88.61
N VAL A 31 79.98 -38.01 -88.72
CA VAL A 31 79.51 -37.16 -87.61
C VAL A 31 78.02 -37.44 -87.35
N SER A 32 77.66 -37.63 -86.08
CA SER A 32 76.29 -37.91 -85.67
C SER A 32 75.89 -37.08 -84.44
N PRO A 33 74.70 -36.46 -84.43
CA PRO A 33 73.79 -36.30 -85.57
C PRO A 33 74.33 -35.31 -86.62
N SER A 34 73.76 -35.29 -87.82
CA SER A 34 74.14 -34.31 -88.85
C SER A 34 73.56 -32.91 -88.63
N SER A 35 72.61 -32.75 -87.69
CA SER A 35 72.05 -31.46 -87.31
C SER A 35 71.56 -31.41 -85.85
N LYS A 36 71.50 -30.19 -85.28
CA LYS A 36 70.96 -29.90 -83.94
C LYS A 36 70.30 -28.53 -83.88
N ASP A 37 69.13 -28.47 -83.24
CA ASP A 37 68.41 -27.22 -83.01
C ASP A 37 68.61 -26.71 -81.57
N VAL A 38 68.69 -25.40 -81.42
CA VAL A 38 68.90 -24.68 -80.16
C VAL A 38 67.93 -23.50 -80.12
N SER A 39 67.15 -23.38 -79.04
CA SER A 39 66.34 -22.19 -78.78
C SER A 39 66.91 -21.39 -77.60
N LEU A 40 67.01 -20.08 -77.79
CA LEU A 40 67.47 -19.08 -76.82
C LEU A 40 66.41 -17.99 -76.68
N SER A 41 65.98 -17.71 -75.45
CA SER A 41 64.84 -16.84 -75.18
C SER A 41 65.24 -15.61 -74.36
N PHE A 42 64.97 -14.42 -74.88
CA PHE A 42 65.25 -13.14 -74.22
C PHE A 42 63.98 -12.59 -73.56
N GLY A 43 64.09 -12.17 -72.29
CA GLY A 43 62.97 -11.66 -71.48
C GLY A 43 62.45 -12.63 -70.41
N GLN A 44 62.83 -13.91 -70.42
CA GLN A 44 62.49 -14.86 -69.33
C GLN A 44 63.69 -15.25 -68.43
N SER A 45 64.92 -15.21 -68.96
CA SER A 45 66.14 -15.53 -68.19
C SER A 45 67.32 -14.66 -68.61
N ALA A 46 68.30 -14.48 -67.71
CA ALA A 46 69.46 -13.59 -67.92
C ALA A 46 70.65 -14.26 -68.65
N TYR A 47 70.61 -15.58 -68.88
CA TYR A 47 71.72 -16.36 -69.45
C TYR A 47 71.28 -17.11 -70.70
N ASN A 48 71.74 -16.66 -71.87
CA ASN A 48 71.41 -17.25 -73.18
C ASN A 48 72.59 -18.03 -73.77
N GLU A 49 73.06 -19.01 -73.01
CA GLU A 49 74.11 -19.97 -73.38
C GLU A 49 73.54 -21.40 -73.43
N LYS A 50 73.88 -22.14 -74.50
CA LYS A 50 73.50 -23.55 -74.68
C LYS A 50 74.67 -24.37 -75.23
N LEU A 51 74.84 -25.58 -74.70
CA LEU A 51 75.83 -26.54 -75.17
C LEU A 51 75.20 -27.52 -76.16
N VAL A 52 75.86 -27.73 -77.30
CA VAL A 52 75.51 -28.73 -78.31
C VAL A 52 76.67 -29.68 -78.50
N THR A 53 76.39 -30.98 -78.51
CA THR A 53 77.41 -32.03 -78.66
C THR A 53 77.19 -32.79 -79.95
N PHE A 54 78.26 -32.97 -80.74
CA PHE A 54 78.32 -33.86 -81.90
C PHE A 54 79.30 -34.99 -81.63
N THR A 55 78.96 -36.22 -81.98
CA THR A 55 79.85 -37.37 -81.85
C THR A 55 80.52 -37.64 -83.18
N ILE A 56 81.85 -37.67 -83.18
CA ILE A 56 82.67 -37.88 -84.37
C ILE A 56 83.26 -39.28 -84.32
N PHE A 57 83.05 -40.04 -85.39
CA PHE A 57 83.56 -41.40 -85.58
C PHE A 57 84.68 -41.39 -86.61
N ASN A 58 85.86 -41.88 -86.23
CA ASN A 58 87.01 -41.95 -87.13
C ASN A 58 87.18 -43.37 -87.71
N ASN A 59 86.83 -43.53 -88.98
CA ASN A 59 86.84 -44.83 -89.66
C ASN A 59 88.21 -45.14 -90.32
N GLY A 60 89.19 -44.23 -90.24
CA GLY A 60 90.55 -44.37 -90.79
C GLY A 60 91.68 -44.01 -89.82
N LYS A 61 92.95 -44.17 -90.24
CA LYS A 61 94.15 -43.73 -89.48
C LYS A 61 94.48 -42.25 -89.74
N THR A 62 93.54 -41.35 -89.46
CA THR A 62 93.73 -39.91 -89.73
C THR A 62 93.48 -39.06 -88.49
N ASP A 63 94.46 -38.23 -88.10
CA ASP A 63 94.27 -37.18 -87.09
C ASP A 63 93.56 -35.98 -87.74
N VAL A 64 92.44 -35.52 -87.18
CA VAL A 64 91.79 -34.26 -87.58
C VAL A 64 92.52 -33.11 -86.86
N ARG A 65 93.26 -32.26 -87.59
CA ARG A 65 94.09 -31.18 -87.02
C ARG A 65 93.45 -29.82 -87.24
N ASP A 66 93.95 -28.76 -86.61
CA ASP A 66 93.31 -27.41 -86.54
C ASP A 66 92.81 -26.85 -87.90
N LYS A 67 93.41 -27.25 -89.02
CA LYS A 67 93.03 -26.81 -90.37
C LYS A 67 91.76 -27.49 -90.93
N ASP A 68 91.25 -28.50 -90.24
CA ASP A 68 90.19 -29.38 -90.71
C ASP A 68 88.82 -29.07 -90.05
N ILE A 69 88.76 -28.17 -89.06
CA ILE A 69 87.50 -27.66 -88.49
C ILE A 69 87.31 -26.22 -88.96
N LYS A 70 86.27 -25.97 -89.76
CA LYS A 70 85.91 -24.63 -90.24
C LYS A 70 84.59 -24.21 -89.61
N TYR A 71 84.68 -23.20 -88.76
CA TYR A 71 83.52 -22.52 -88.19
C TYR A 71 82.85 -21.63 -89.24
N PRO A 72 81.52 -21.56 -89.26
CA PRO A 72 80.80 -20.63 -90.10
C PRO A 72 81.05 -19.20 -89.64
N SER A 73 80.91 -18.25 -90.55
CA SER A 73 80.79 -16.85 -90.16
C SER A 73 79.48 -16.68 -89.40
N THR A 74 79.55 -16.30 -88.13
CA THR A 74 78.37 -15.96 -87.34
C THR A 74 78.14 -14.45 -87.34
N PRO A 75 76.88 -13.99 -87.19
CA PRO A 75 76.60 -12.60 -86.86
C PRO A 75 77.29 -12.19 -85.56
N PRO A 76 77.61 -10.90 -85.35
CA PRO A 76 78.38 -10.44 -84.19
C PRO A 76 77.69 -10.69 -82.82
N TYR A 77 76.39 -11.00 -82.82
CA TYR A 77 75.60 -11.27 -81.62
C TYR A 77 75.39 -12.76 -81.34
N ILE A 78 75.84 -13.67 -82.22
CA ILE A 78 75.83 -15.12 -81.99
C ILE A 78 77.28 -15.60 -82.04
N THR A 79 77.72 -16.27 -80.98
CA THR A 79 79.05 -16.87 -80.92
C THR A 79 78.90 -18.37 -80.81
N ILE A 80 79.52 -19.10 -81.74
CA ILE A 80 79.66 -20.55 -81.67
C ILE A 80 81.13 -20.87 -81.42
N THR A 81 81.45 -21.33 -80.21
CA THR A 81 82.81 -21.73 -79.83
C THR A 81 82.89 -23.22 -79.63
N GLY A 82 83.89 -23.87 -80.21
CA GLY A 82 84.22 -25.28 -79.97
C GLY A 82 85.72 -25.49 -79.91
N PRO A 83 86.20 -26.74 -79.76
CA PRO A 83 87.63 -27.03 -79.74
C PRO A 83 88.27 -26.76 -81.12
N SER A 84 89.51 -26.25 -81.12
CA SER A 84 90.25 -25.96 -82.35
C SER A 84 90.78 -27.23 -83.01
N SER A 85 91.08 -28.27 -82.23
CA SER A 85 91.42 -29.62 -82.68
C SER A 85 91.03 -30.65 -81.63
N PHE A 86 90.92 -31.91 -82.07
CA PHE A 86 90.73 -33.06 -81.19
C PHE A 86 91.40 -34.28 -81.81
N THR A 87 91.95 -35.16 -80.98
CA THR A 87 92.52 -36.43 -81.43
C THR A 87 91.53 -37.57 -81.20
N CYS A 88 91.23 -38.31 -82.25
CA CYS A 88 90.35 -39.49 -82.19
C CYS A 88 91.11 -40.68 -82.78
N GLY A 89 91.34 -41.73 -81.98
CA GLY A 89 92.06 -42.93 -82.41
C GLY A 89 91.33 -43.68 -83.52
N ALA A 90 92.05 -44.48 -84.30
CA ALA A 90 91.46 -45.29 -85.37
C ALA A 90 90.35 -46.22 -84.82
N ASN A 91 89.19 -46.26 -85.49
CA ASN A 91 87.99 -47.00 -85.09
C ASN A 91 87.43 -46.60 -83.70
N SER A 92 87.63 -45.36 -83.27
CA SER A 92 87.05 -44.82 -82.03
C SER A 92 86.12 -43.64 -82.32
N SER A 93 85.39 -43.19 -81.29
CA SER A 93 84.52 -42.02 -81.36
C SER A 93 84.80 -41.06 -80.21
N ILE A 94 84.64 -39.76 -80.46
CA ILE A 94 84.78 -38.73 -79.44
C ILE A 94 83.60 -37.75 -79.52
N PRO A 95 82.96 -37.40 -78.38
CA PRO A 95 82.01 -36.30 -78.35
C PRO A 95 82.76 -34.96 -78.36
N VAL A 96 82.33 -34.07 -79.25
CA VAL A 96 82.84 -32.71 -79.39
C VAL A 96 81.73 -31.73 -79.05
N GLN A 97 81.99 -30.86 -78.08
CA GLN A 97 81.05 -29.86 -77.61
C GLN A 97 81.28 -28.51 -78.27
N PHE A 98 80.19 -27.86 -78.64
CA PHE A 98 80.12 -26.50 -79.11
C PHE A 98 79.22 -25.71 -78.14
N THR A 99 79.70 -24.57 -77.72
CA THR A 99 78.93 -23.61 -76.93
C THR A 99 78.34 -22.58 -77.87
N ILE A 100 77.03 -22.41 -77.84
CA ILE A 100 76.31 -21.35 -78.52
C ILE A 100 75.92 -20.33 -77.47
N ASN A 101 76.41 -19.11 -77.64
CA ASN A 101 76.01 -17.97 -76.83
C ASN A 101 75.41 -16.91 -77.76
N ALA A 102 74.26 -16.36 -77.38
CA ALA A 102 73.67 -15.24 -78.08
C ALA A 102 73.50 -14.03 -77.15
N SER A 103 73.83 -12.86 -77.68
CA SER A 103 73.36 -11.57 -77.17
C SER A 103 72.16 -11.11 -78.00
N PRO A 104 71.34 -10.16 -77.50
CA PRO A 104 70.19 -9.67 -78.25
C PRO A 104 70.62 -9.17 -79.65
N SER A 105 69.96 -9.70 -80.67
CA SER A 105 70.12 -9.24 -82.05
C SER A 105 69.79 -7.74 -82.16
N PRO A 106 70.51 -6.96 -82.99
CA PRO A 106 70.15 -5.58 -83.29
C PRO A 106 68.71 -5.39 -83.82
N SER A 107 68.11 -6.43 -84.41
CA SER A 107 66.72 -6.38 -84.89
C SER A 107 65.70 -6.38 -83.75
N GLY A 108 66.00 -7.08 -82.64
CA GLY A 108 65.06 -7.32 -81.55
C GLY A 108 63.81 -8.11 -81.97
N THR A 109 63.88 -8.91 -83.03
CA THR A 109 62.77 -9.75 -83.53
C THR A 109 63.13 -11.22 -83.52
N ASP A 110 62.12 -12.09 -83.45
CA ASP A 110 62.32 -13.53 -83.48
C ASP A 110 63.04 -13.94 -84.77
N GLU A 111 64.15 -14.67 -84.63
CA GLU A 111 65.05 -14.99 -85.73
C GLU A 111 65.46 -16.47 -85.68
N THR A 112 65.75 -17.05 -86.84
CA THR A 112 66.32 -18.40 -86.91
C THR A 112 67.51 -18.40 -87.86
N HIS A 113 68.66 -18.87 -87.37
CA HIS A 113 69.91 -18.91 -88.11
C HIS A 113 70.41 -20.34 -88.26
N ASN A 114 70.84 -20.72 -89.46
CA ASN A 114 71.40 -22.04 -89.74
C ASN A 114 72.90 -21.92 -89.98
N PHE A 115 73.69 -22.60 -89.16
CA PHE A 115 75.15 -22.54 -89.16
C PHE A 115 75.73 -23.89 -89.58
N GLU A 116 76.45 -23.94 -90.71
CA GLU A 116 77.17 -25.14 -91.14
C GLU A 116 78.60 -25.14 -90.60
N ILE A 117 78.92 -26.09 -89.73
CA ILE A 117 80.29 -26.36 -89.27
C ILE A 117 80.86 -27.49 -90.11
N ASN A 118 82.03 -27.28 -90.72
CA ASN A 118 82.74 -28.34 -91.42
C ASN A 118 83.76 -28.96 -90.47
N ILE A 119 83.67 -30.26 -90.25
CA ILE A 119 84.56 -31.03 -89.40
C ILE A 119 85.15 -32.13 -90.28
N GLY A 120 86.46 -32.06 -90.56
CA GLY A 120 87.23 -33.04 -91.33
C GLY A 120 86.64 -33.42 -92.69
N GLY A 121 85.92 -32.50 -93.34
CA GLY A 121 85.30 -32.71 -94.66
C GLY A 121 83.79 -33.01 -94.63
N LYS A 122 83.20 -33.30 -93.46
CA LYS A 122 81.75 -33.49 -93.27
C LYS A 122 81.11 -32.22 -92.73
N ARG A 123 79.88 -31.92 -93.16
CA ARG A 123 79.13 -30.73 -92.71
C ARG A 123 78.09 -31.12 -91.68
N VAL A 124 78.03 -30.39 -90.57
CA VAL A 124 76.94 -30.45 -89.58
C VAL A 124 76.26 -29.10 -89.46
N THR A 125 74.95 -29.11 -89.26
CA THR A 125 74.14 -27.89 -89.18
C THR A 125 73.65 -27.64 -87.76
N ILE A 126 73.89 -26.44 -87.24
CA ILE A 126 73.27 -25.95 -86.00
C ILE A 126 72.21 -24.92 -86.36
N THR A 127 70.95 -25.18 -86.02
CA THR A 127 69.86 -24.22 -86.11
C THR A 127 69.73 -23.49 -84.79
N VAL A 128 69.85 -22.17 -84.77
CA VAL A 128 69.68 -21.34 -83.57
C VAL A 128 68.43 -20.48 -83.76
N ALA A 129 67.39 -20.76 -82.98
CA ALA A 129 66.21 -19.92 -82.84
C ALA A 129 66.40 -18.94 -81.67
N ILE A 130 66.15 -17.66 -81.93
CA ILE A 130 66.14 -16.59 -80.93
C ILE A 130 64.69 -16.09 -80.81
N GLU A 131 64.13 -16.17 -79.60
CA GLU A 131 62.77 -15.74 -79.29
C GLU A 131 62.77 -14.59 -78.27
N TYR A 132 61.98 -13.55 -78.50
CA TYR A 132 61.80 -12.42 -77.59
C TYR A 132 60.42 -12.45 -76.93
N TYR A 133 60.37 -12.25 -75.62
CA TYR A 133 59.14 -12.09 -74.87
C TYR A 133 58.82 -10.62 -74.61
N ALA A 134 57.55 -10.33 -74.38
CA ALA A 134 57.06 -9.02 -73.99
C ALA A 134 56.45 -9.07 -72.60
N LYS A 135 56.58 -8.01 -71.81
CA LYS A 135 55.89 -7.86 -70.52
C LYS A 135 55.28 -6.48 -70.41
N ILE A 136 54.00 -6.43 -70.06
CA ILE A 136 53.30 -5.17 -69.78
C ILE A 136 53.78 -4.68 -68.41
N ASP A 137 54.30 -3.46 -68.38
CA ASP A 137 54.55 -2.70 -67.15
C ASP A 137 53.65 -1.47 -67.10
N VAL A 138 53.28 -1.09 -65.87
CA VAL A 138 52.37 0.02 -65.62
C VAL A 138 52.93 0.92 -64.54
N SER A 139 52.85 2.24 -64.72
CA SER A 139 53.39 3.21 -63.76
C SER A 139 52.75 3.12 -62.37
N SER A 140 51.52 2.62 -62.29
CA SER A 140 50.85 2.29 -61.02
C SER A 140 49.81 1.21 -61.24
N SER A 141 49.78 0.21 -60.35
CA SER A 141 48.72 -0.80 -60.29
C SER A 141 47.49 -0.34 -59.51
N VAL A 142 47.56 0.80 -58.80
CA VAL A 142 46.46 1.37 -58.03
C VAL A 142 46.29 2.86 -58.34
N ILE A 143 45.06 3.26 -58.67
CA ILE A 143 44.66 4.65 -58.84
C ILE A 143 43.72 4.99 -57.68
N ASP A 144 44.10 5.93 -56.83
CA ASP A 144 43.23 6.44 -55.77
C ASP A 144 42.77 7.85 -56.12
N LEU A 145 41.48 8.00 -56.43
CA LEU A 145 40.85 9.28 -56.76
C LEU A 145 40.46 10.07 -55.50
N GLY A 146 40.73 9.54 -54.30
CA GLY A 146 40.46 10.22 -53.03
C GLY A 146 38.98 10.32 -52.68
N GLU A 147 38.65 11.35 -51.89
CA GLU A 147 37.28 11.65 -51.48
C GLU A 147 36.61 12.62 -52.45
N ILE A 148 35.45 12.24 -52.95
CA ILE A 148 34.73 12.97 -53.99
C ILE A 148 33.43 13.50 -53.40
N PRO A 149 33.30 14.83 -53.22
CA PRO A 149 32.08 15.46 -52.73
C PRO A 149 30.90 15.22 -53.67
N SER A 150 29.68 15.17 -53.13
CA SER A 150 28.46 14.94 -53.92
C SER A 150 28.12 16.12 -54.85
N ASN A 151 28.57 17.32 -54.46
CA ASN A 151 28.22 18.60 -55.07
C ASN A 151 29.25 19.14 -56.09
N VAL A 152 30.41 18.50 -56.26
CA VAL A 152 31.44 18.98 -57.19
C VAL A 152 31.17 18.46 -58.61
N PRO A 153 31.07 19.32 -59.64
CA PRO A 153 30.82 18.91 -61.04
C PRO A 153 32.08 18.40 -61.77
N LYS A 154 33.23 18.32 -61.10
CA LYS A 154 34.52 18.04 -61.71
C LYS A 154 34.66 16.55 -62.00
N LYS A 155 35.01 16.21 -63.25
CA LYS A 155 35.43 14.85 -63.62
C LYS A 155 36.80 14.61 -63.01
N GLU A 156 36.87 13.82 -61.95
CA GLU A 156 38.15 13.38 -61.41
C GLU A 156 38.73 12.32 -62.33
N SER A 157 40.00 12.49 -62.66
CA SER A 157 40.65 11.68 -63.66
C SER A 157 42.14 11.60 -63.43
N GLU A 158 42.69 10.41 -63.54
CA GLU A 158 44.11 10.12 -63.39
C GLU A 158 44.61 9.35 -64.61
N SER A 159 45.86 9.57 -64.96
CA SER A 159 46.52 8.87 -66.07
C SER A 159 47.57 7.90 -65.55
N ILE A 160 47.61 6.71 -66.12
CA ILE A 160 48.72 5.77 -65.94
C ILE A 160 49.47 5.62 -67.25
N ARG A 161 50.76 5.29 -67.15
CA ARG A 161 51.58 4.91 -68.30
C ARG A 161 51.62 3.41 -68.42
N ILE A 162 51.45 2.92 -69.64
CA ILE A 162 51.65 1.52 -70.01
C ILE A 162 52.91 1.45 -70.88
N SER A 163 53.87 0.64 -70.48
CA SER A 163 55.13 0.39 -71.19
C SER A 163 55.33 -1.10 -71.44
N GLU A 164 56.19 -1.43 -72.39
CA GLU A 164 56.78 -2.77 -72.50
C GLU A 164 58.08 -2.78 -71.68
N GLU A 165 58.21 -3.71 -70.73
CA GLU A 165 59.29 -3.71 -69.74
C GLU A 165 60.62 -4.18 -70.32
N TYR A 166 60.60 -5.18 -71.22
CA TYR A 166 61.81 -5.86 -71.67
C TYR A 166 62.52 -5.16 -72.83
N GLY A 167 61.85 -4.24 -73.52
CA GLY A 167 62.43 -3.41 -74.57
C GLY A 167 62.52 -4.07 -75.95
N TYR A 168 61.87 -5.22 -76.15
CA TYR A 168 62.08 -6.07 -77.33
C TYR A 168 60.93 -6.03 -78.32
N LYS A 169 59.69 -6.22 -77.86
CA LYS A 169 58.50 -6.35 -78.72
C LYS A 169 57.60 -5.12 -78.62
N THR A 170 56.91 -4.82 -79.71
CA THR A 170 55.79 -3.86 -79.67
C THR A 170 54.54 -4.63 -79.29
N LEU A 171 53.86 -4.21 -78.23
CA LEU A 171 52.58 -4.77 -77.84
C LEU A 171 51.51 -4.19 -78.76
N GLU A 172 51.09 -5.00 -79.73
CA GLU A 172 50.03 -4.64 -80.67
C GLU A 172 48.65 -4.96 -80.06
N ALA A 173 47.67 -4.11 -80.38
CA ALA A 173 46.27 -4.26 -80.01
C ALA A 173 46.01 -4.44 -78.49
N VAL A 174 46.74 -3.73 -77.63
CA VAL A 174 46.50 -3.73 -76.19
C VAL A 174 45.07 -3.24 -75.90
N THR A 175 44.35 -3.98 -75.08
CA THR A 175 42.98 -3.66 -74.67
C THR A 175 42.85 -3.56 -73.15
N ILE A 176 41.98 -2.66 -72.71
CA ILE A 176 41.69 -2.43 -71.30
C ILE A 176 40.20 -2.67 -71.11
N SER A 177 39.88 -3.74 -70.39
CA SER A 177 38.51 -4.17 -70.14
C SER A 177 38.20 -4.16 -68.64
N PRO A 178 36.95 -3.86 -68.24
CA PRO A 178 36.55 -3.96 -66.85
C PRO A 178 36.53 -5.43 -66.41
N ALA A 179 37.17 -5.72 -65.27
CA ALA A 179 37.24 -7.04 -64.67
C ALA A 179 36.12 -7.26 -63.66
N SER A 180 35.93 -6.30 -62.74
CA SER A 180 34.92 -6.36 -61.68
C SER A 180 34.63 -4.98 -61.08
N GLY A 181 33.42 -4.79 -60.55
CA GLY A 181 33.01 -3.61 -59.79
C GLY A 181 32.57 -2.42 -60.63
N ASN A 182 32.72 -2.46 -61.96
CA ASN A 182 32.33 -1.39 -62.88
C ASN A 182 31.02 -1.69 -63.63
N GLU A 183 30.08 -2.42 -63.01
CA GLU A 183 28.80 -2.78 -63.63
C GLU A 183 27.95 -1.53 -63.97
N ASN A 184 28.12 -0.47 -63.16
CA ASN A 184 27.41 0.80 -63.33
C ASN A 184 28.10 1.76 -64.34
N ALA A 185 29.21 1.34 -64.96
CA ALA A 185 30.01 2.14 -65.89
C ALA A 185 30.41 3.53 -65.34
N TRP A 186 30.68 3.62 -64.04
CA TRP A 186 31.09 4.88 -63.40
C TRP A 186 32.51 5.28 -63.80
N VAL A 187 33.41 4.32 -64.04
CA VAL A 187 34.76 4.62 -64.52
C VAL A 187 34.85 4.32 -66.01
N THR A 188 35.35 5.30 -66.76
CA THR A 188 35.61 5.20 -68.20
C THR A 188 37.10 5.35 -68.48
N VAL A 189 37.61 4.57 -69.43
CA VAL A 189 39.04 4.53 -69.77
C VAL A 189 39.22 4.98 -71.22
N ARG A 190 40.20 5.85 -71.49
CA ARG A 190 40.53 6.31 -72.85
C ARG A 190 42.04 6.51 -73.03
N PRO A 191 42.65 5.98 -74.11
CA PRO A 191 42.11 4.94 -75.01
C PRO A 191 41.93 3.60 -74.27
N ASN A 192 41.02 2.73 -74.71
CA ASN A 192 40.76 1.42 -74.09
C ASN A 192 40.88 0.22 -75.03
N LYS A 193 41.04 0.44 -76.34
CA LYS A 193 41.25 -0.60 -77.36
C LYS A 193 42.16 -0.07 -78.47
N GLY A 194 42.83 -0.98 -79.17
CA GLY A 194 43.72 -0.63 -80.28
C GLY A 194 44.94 0.17 -79.82
N ILE A 195 45.34 0.01 -78.56
CA ILE A 195 46.51 0.70 -78.00
C ILE A 195 47.75 -0.02 -78.53
N ARG A 196 48.70 0.73 -79.08
CA ARG A 196 49.98 0.22 -79.56
C ARG A 196 51.07 0.74 -78.62
N VAL A 197 51.72 -0.16 -77.89
CA VAL A 197 52.82 0.20 -76.98
C VAL A 197 54.13 -0.24 -77.63
N SER A 198 54.86 0.73 -78.17
CA SER A 198 56.15 0.46 -78.81
C SER A 198 57.22 0.14 -77.77
N LYS A 199 58.20 -0.68 -78.16
CA LYS A 199 59.24 -1.25 -77.29
C LYS A 199 60.06 -0.27 -76.43
N ASN A 200 59.97 1.04 -76.65
CA ASN A 200 60.62 2.07 -75.82
C ASN A 200 59.77 3.34 -75.63
N GLU A 201 58.48 3.29 -76.00
CA GLU A 201 57.60 4.47 -75.95
C GLU A 201 56.35 4.14 -75.14
N PRO A 202 56.27 4.58 -73.87
CA PRO A 202 55.10 4.35 -73.04
C PRO A 202 53.89 5.15 -73.56
N VAL A 203 52.69 4.60 -73.35
CA VAL A 203 51.42 5.24 -73.72
C VAL A 203 50.66 5.64 -72.46
N ASP A 204 50.20 6.89 -72.41
CA ASP A 204 49.32 7.38 -71.36
C ASP A 204 47.87 6.92 -71.60
N VAL A 205 47.26 6.36 -70.56
CA VAL A 205 45.84 5.99 -70.53
C VAL A 205 45.17 6.70 -69.38
N LYS A 206 44.03 7.35 -69.66
CA LYS A 206 43.29 8.14 -68.70
C LYS A 206 42.05 7.42 -68.18
N PHE A 207 41.97 7.24 -66.86
CA PHE A 207 40.80 6.76 -66.14
C PHE A 207 40.00 7.98 -65.67
N THR A 208 38.71 8.03 -65.99
CA THR A 208 37.82 9.15 -65.62
C THR A 208 36.59 8.63 -64.90
N LEU A 209 36.35 9.13 -63.69
CA LEU A 209 35.13 8.85 -62.94
C LEU A 209 34.00 9.80 -63.40
N ARG A 210 32.88 9.20 -63.77
CA ARG A 210 31.62 9.89 -64.06
C ARG A 210 30.84 10.07 -62.76
N LYS A 211 30.20 11.24 -62.61
CA LYS A 211 29.30 11.54 -61.50
C LYS A 211 28.15 10.50 -61.44
N PRO A 212 27.93 9.84 -60.28
CA PRO A 212 26.72 9.04 -60.03
C PRO A 212 25.46 9.93 -60.03
N GLY A 213 24.34 9.43 -60.54
CA GLY A 213 23.05 10.08 -60.42
C GLY A 213 22.55 10.11 -58.97
N SER A 214 21.58 10.99 -58.66
CA SER A 214 20.99 11.09 -57.31
C SER A 214 20.33 9.79 -56.81
N HIS A 215 19.93 8.91 -57.74
CA HIS A 215 19.35 7.60 -57.45
C HIS A 215 20.39 6.49 -57.30
N ASP A 216 21.66 6.78 -57.60
CA ASP A 216 22.74 5.79 -57.62
C ASP A 216 23.42 5.64 -56.25
N TYR A 217 23.03 6.47 -55.27
CA TYR A 217 23.55 6.44 -53.91
C TYR A 217 22.83 5.40 -53.05
N ASP A 218 23.55 4.39 -52.59
CA ASP A 218 23.08 3.50 -51.52
C ASP A 218 23.38 4.11 -50.14
N TYR A 219 22.34 4.64 -49.49
CA TYR A 219 22.45 5.20 -48.14
C TYR A 219 22.67 4.14 -47.05
N ASN A 220 22.42 2.86 -47.34
CA ASN A 220 22.59 1.77 -46.38
C ASN A 220 24.04 1.26 -46.30
N ARG A 221 24.88 1.55 -47.29
CA ARG A 221 26.30 1.17 -47.31
C ARG A 221 27.10 1.94 -46.23
N ARG A 222 27.98 1.26 -45.48
CA ARG A 222 28.70 1.89 -44.36
C ARG A 222 29.84 2.82 -44.79
N ASP A 223 30.67 2.41 -45.75
CA ASP A 223 31.98 3.02 -46.01
C ASP A 223 32.05 3.86 -47.29
N ASN A 224 31.13 3.69 -48.23
CA ASN A 224 31.08 4.38 -49.53
C ASN A 224 32.41 4.34 -50.31
N LYS A 225 33.21 3.30 -50.06
CA LYS A 225 34.45 3.04 -50.78
C LYS A 225 34.11 2.15 -51.96
N TYR A 226 34.40 2.64 -53.15
CA TYR A 226 34.20 1.93 -54.40
C TYR A 226 35.54 1.49 -54.95
N THR A 227 35.54 0.32 -55.60
CA THR A 227 36.74 -0.28 -56.18
C THR A 227 36.38 -0.88 -57.52
N TRP A 228 37.10 -0.50 -58.56
CA TRP A 228 36.93 -0.94 -59.94
C TRP A 228 38.22 -1.59 -60.41
N ASN A 229 38.15 -2.84 -60.83
CA ASN A 229 39.31 -3.54 -61.39
C ASN A 229 39.22 -3.56 -62.91
N PHE A 230 40.33 -3.29 -63.58
CA PHE A 230 40.48 -3.33 -65.02
C PHE A 230 41.63 -4.25 -65.39
N ILE A 231 41.45 -5.09 -66.41
CA ILE A 231 42.50 -5.96 -66.94
C ILE A 231 43.05 -5.31 -68.21
N ILE A 232 44.36 -5.25 -68.31
CA ILE A 232 45.12 -4.83 -69.48
C ILE A 232 45.69 -6.10 -70.12
N GLU A 233 45.28 -6.39 -71.36
CA GLU A 233 45.69 -7.56 -72.13
C GLU A 233 46.41 -7.13 -73.42
N GLY A 234 47.50 -7.81 -73.75
CA GLY A 234 48.25 -7.66 -75.01
C GLY A 234 48.62 -9.04 -75.56
N GLY A 235 48.65 -9.20 -76.89
CA GLY A 235 48.71 -10.52 -77.53
C GLY A 235 49.91 -11.41 -77.16
N ASP A 236 51.03 -10.81 -76.77
CA ASP A 236 52.30 -11.52 -76.47
C ASP A 236 52.77 -11.32 -75.01
N ALA A 237 51.91 -10.85 -74.11
CA ALA A 237 52.25 -10.55 -72.71
C ALA A 237 51.17 -11.00 -71.71
N ASP A 238 51.59 -11.33 -70.49
CA ASP A 238 50.67 -11.66 -69.40
C ASP A 238 49.79 -10.45 -69.02
N PRO A 239 48.49 -10.68 -68.69
CA PRO A 239 47.58 -9.60 -68.34
C PRO A 239 47.95 -8.92 -67.02
N VAL A 240 47.81 -7.59 -66.97
CA VAL A 240 48.03 -6.78 -65.76
C VAL A 240 46.71 -6.21 -65.25
N THR A 241 46.47 -6.28 -63.95
CA THR A 241 45.26 -5.70 -63.32
C THR A 241 45.56 -4.33 -62.72
N ILE A 242 44.72 -3.35 -63.03
CA ILE A 242 44.69 -2.01 -62.43
C ILE A 242 43.46 -1.89 -61.53
N THR A 243 43.68 -1.43 -60.30
CA THR A 243 42.60 -1.17 -59.34
C THR A 243 42.39 0.33 -59.17
N VAL A 244 41.21 0.83 -59.53
CA VAL A 244 40.78 2.21 -59.26
C VAL A 244 39.94 2.25 -58.00
N LYS A 245 40.22 3.18 -57.09
CA LYS A 245 39.50 3.37 -55.82
C LYS A 245 39.04 4.81 -55.68
N ALA A 246 37.88 5.00 -55.07
CA ALA A 246 37.37 6.32 -54.68
C ALA A 246 36.41 6.19 -53.50
N ARG A 247 36.32 7.22 -52.65
CA ARG A 247 35.24 7.37 -51.66
C ARG A 247 34.28 8.44 -52.14
N ILE A 248 33.04 8.06 -52.46
CA ILE A 248 32.04 9.00 -52.96
C ILE A 248 31.15 9.44 -51.79
N MET A 249 31.16 10.73 -51.47
CA MET A 249 30.34 11.29 -50.40
C MET A 249 28.87 11.32 -50.82
N ARG A 250 27.98 10.92 -49.90
CA ARG A 250 26.52 11.06 -50.10
C ARG A 250 26.07 12.48 -49.77
N PRO A 251 25.17 13.04 -50.59
CA PRO A 251 24.52 14.30 -50.24
C PRO A 251 23.74 14.14 -48.91
N PRO A 252 23.47 15.27 -48.22
CA PRO A 252 22.68 15.24 -46.99
C PRO A 252 21.29 14.65 -47.28
N LYS A 253 20.82 13.79 -46.38
CA LYS A 253 19.49 13.18 -46.46
C LYS A 253 18.92 13.06 -45.06
N LEU A 254 17.74 13.64 -44.85
CA LEU A 254 17.03 13.51 -43.59
C LEU A 254 16.66 12.04 -43.35
N GLY A 255 17.03 11.52 -42.18
CA GLY A 255 16.58 10.23 -41.72
C GLY A 255 15.14 10.30 -41.19
N ARG A 256 14.47 9.15 -41.18
CA ARG A 256 13.13 9.04 -40.58
C ARG A 256 13.12 9.64 -39.17
N LEU A 257 12.16 10.53 -38.95
CA LEU A 257 11.85 11.09 -37.64
C LEU A 257 11.05 10.07 -36.84
N ASP A 258 11.34 9.98 -35.55
CA ASP A 258 10.59 9.14 -34.61
C ASP A 258 9.45 9.98 -34.01
N ASP A 259 8.28 9.35 -33.81
CA ASP A 259 7.17 9.98 -33.12
C ASP A 259 7.45 10.04 -31.62
N GLU A 260 7.09 11.14 -30.98
CA GLU A 260 7.35 11.35 -29.56
C GLU A 260 6.06 11.31 -28.74
N ARG A 261 6.15 10.80 -27.51
CA ARG A 261 5.03 10.68 -26.58
C ARG A 261 5.39 11.31 -25.24
N LEU A 262 4.52 12.20 -24.76
CA LEU A 262 4.59 12.81 -23.44
C LEU A 262 3.36 12.43 -22.63
N GLU A 263 3.54 11.87 -21.44
CA GLU A 263 2.46 11.75 -20.45
C GLU A 263 2.71 12.78 -19.36
N LEU A 264 1.79 13.74 -19.21
CA LEU A 264 1.86 14.77 -18.17
C LEU A 264 0.72 14.54 -17.17
N LYS A 265 1.09 14.47 -15.89
CA LYS A 265 0.14 14.46 -14.78
C LYS A 265 0.13 15.84 -14.14
N PHE A 266 -1.04 16.46 -14.02
CA PHE A 266 -1.15 17.66 -13.21
C PHE A 266 -0.91 17.22 -11.75
N ASP A 267 0.11 17.73 -11.11
CA ASP A 267 0.54 17.30 -9.77
C ASP A 267 0.19 18.34 -8.69
N LYS A 268 -0.44 19.45 -9.09
CA LYS A 268 -0.77 20.58 -8.23
C LYS A 268 -2.22 20.99 -8.39
N PRO A 269 -2.85 21.55 -7.34
CA PRO A 269 -4.21 22.02 -7.44
C PRO A 269 -4.39 23.07 -8.53
N LYS A 270 -5.54 23.02 -9.20
CA LYS A 270 -5.94 23.93 -10.25
C LYS A 270 -5.80 25.39 -9.81
N GLY A 271 -5.24 26.24 -10.67
CA GLY A 271 -4.95 27.64 -10.37
C GLY A 271 -3.66 27.90 -9.59
N THR A 272 -2.97 26.86 -9.08
CA THR A 272 -1.68 27.05 -8.37
C THR A 272 -0.53 27.32 -9.34
N VAL A 273 -0.56 26.67 -10.50
CA VAL A 273 0.42 26.86 -11.58
C VAL A 273 -0.36 27.15 -12.85
N PRO A 274 -0.17 28.32 -13.49
CA PRO A 274 -0.97 28.67 -14.66
C PRO A 274 -0.62 27.85 -15.91
N ARG A 275 0.61 27.31 -15.97
CA ARG A 275 1.13 26.55 -17.11
C ARG A 275 2.19 25.53 -16.69
N TYR A 276 2.05 24.31 -17.18
CA TYR A 276 3.05 23.25 -17.10
C TYR A 276 4.00 23.34 -18.30
N ASN A 277 5.30 23.27 -18.05
CA ASN A 277 6.33 23.31 -19.09
C ASN A 277 7.15 22.03 -19.07
N GLU A 278 7.09 21.28 -20.16
CA GLU A 278 7.84 20.03 -20.33
C GLU A 278 8.71 20.10 -21.58
N ASN A 279 9.77 19.30 -21.61
CA ASN A 279 10.64 19.20 -22.77
C ASN A 279 10.65 17.77 -23.32
N VAL A 280 10.48 17.66 -24.63
CA VAL A 280 10.60 16.41 -25.40
C VAL A 280 11.80 16.54 -26.33
N VAL A 281 12.51 15.45 -26.59
CA VAL A 281 13.71 15.47 -27.44
C VAL A 281 13.42 14.75 -28.74
N LEU A 282 13.42 15.49 -29.86
CA LEU A 282 13.35 14.90 -31.19
C LEU A 282 14.74 14.62 -31.73
N VAL A 283 14.99 13.38 -32.17
CA VAL A 283 16.29 12.99 -32.74
C VAL A 283 16.29 13.19 -34.25
N VAL A 284 17.06 14.16 -34.73
CA VAL A 284 17.25 14.42 -36.17
C VAL A 284 18.52 13.73 -36.64
N ARG A 285 18.39 12.84 -37.63
CA ARG A 285 19.49 12.02 -38.15
C ARG A 285 19.85 12.46 -39.57
N ASN A 286 21.13 12.63 -39.84
CA ASN A 286 21.63 12.79 -41.19
C ASN A 286 22.08 11.43 -41.73
N ARG A 287 21.48 10.97 -42.83
CA ARG A 287 21.89 9.73 -43.51
C ARG A 287 23.00 9.96 -44.53
N GLY A 288 23.26 11.21 -44.90
CA GLY A 288 24.35 11.62 -45.78
C GLY A 288 25.71 11.70 -45.06
N ASP A 289 26.77 11.84 -45.84
CA ASP A 289 28.12 12.07 -45.31
C ASP A 289 28.38 13.58 -45.14
N GLU A 290 27.72 14.41 -45.96
CA GLU A 290 27.78 15.89 -45.93
C GLU A 290 26.84 16.49 -44.88
N ARG A 291 27.15 17.70 -44.41
CA ARG A 291 26.39 18.46 -43.41
C ARG A 291 24.92 18.63 -43.81
N LEU A 292 24.01 18.45 -42.84
CA LEU A 292 22.56 18.67 -43.01
C LEU A 292 22.13 19.89 -42.21
N ASP A 293 21.66 20.93 -42.92
CA ASP A 293 21.01 22.08 -42.33
C ASP A 293 19.50 21.86 -42.29
N PHE A 294 18.86 22.19 -41.17
CA PHE A 294 17.41 22.12 -41.05
C PHE A 294 16.83 23.21 -40.15
N SER A 295 15.56 23.52 -40.36
CA SER A 295 14.75 24.33 -39.46
C SER A 295 13.54 23.54 -38.96
N SER A 296 13.07 23.86 -37.77
CA SER A 296 11.91 23.21 -37.17
C SER A 296 10.78 24.22 -37.01
N SER A 297 9.59 23.85 -37.45
CA SER A 297 8.38 24.67 -37.37
C SER A 297 7.18 23.80 -37.01
N VAL A 298 6.26 24.33 -36.22
CA VAL A 298 5.02 23.61 -35.90
C VAL A 298 4.08 23.73 -37.09
N SER A 299 3.70 22.58 -37.67
CA SER A 299 2.71 22.56 -38.75
C SER A 299 1.28 22.50 -38.23
N GLU A 300 1.07 21.87 -37.06
CA GLU A 300 -0.22 21.76 -36.40
C GLU A 300 -0.02 21.80 -34.88
N GLN A 301 -0.62 22.80 -34.23
CA GLN A 301 -0.65 22.85 -32.77
C GLN A 301 -1.68 21.84 -32.25
N PRO A 302 -1.43 21.19 -31.11
CA PRO A 302 -2.46 20.40 -30.45
C PRO A 302 -3.62 21.29 -29.98
N ASP A 303 -4.83 20.72 -29.94
CA ASP A 303 -5.99 21.38 -29.34
C ASP A 303 -5.82 21.61 -27.82
N GLY A 304 -6.77 22.31 -27.19
CA GLY A 304 -6.78 22.50 -25.73
C GLY A 304 -5.81 23.56 -25.20
N GLY A 305 -5.36 24.47 -26.06
CA GLY A 305 -4.48 25.59 -25.69
C GLY A 305 -3.01 25.21 -25.48
N ILE A 306 -2.63 23.98 -25.84
CA ILE A 306 -1.26 23.48 -25.75
C ILE A 306 -0.38 24.16 -26.81
N ILE A 307 0.81 24.61 -26.40
CA ILE A 307 1.74 25.30 -27.29
C ILE A 307 3.03 24.48 -27.40
N ILE A 308 3.33 24.01 -28.61
CA ILE A 308 4.63 23.43 -28.96
C ILE A 308 5.54 24.55 -29.47
N ARG A 309 6.75 24.63 -28.91
CA ARG A 309 7.81 25.58 -29.31
C ARG A 309 9.08 24.83 -29.67
N PRO A 310 9.32 24.58 -30.96
CA PRO A 310 10.59 24.05 -31.40
C PRO A 310 11.69 25.12 -31.29
N PRO A 311 12.96 24.71 -31.15
CA PRO A 311 14.07 25.64 -31.08
C PRO A 311 14.41 26.22 -32.47
N SER A 312 15.27 27.26 -32.48
CA SER A 312 15.80 27.90 -33.69
C SER A 312 16.59 26.93 -34.61
N PRO A 313 16.91 27.32 -35.87
CA PRO A 313 17.58 26.46 -36.84
C PRO A 313 18.83 25.76 -36.30
N ARG A 314 19.04 24.51 -36.70
CA ARG A 314 20.14 23.66 -36.21
C ARG A 314 20.83 22.94 -37.37
N VAL A 315 21.98 22.38 -37.05
CA VAL A 315 22.87 21.69 -37.99
C VAL A 315 23.13 20.30 -37.45
N VAL A 316 22.95 19.27 -38.29
CA VAL A 316 23.51 17.94 -38.01
C VAL A 316 24.90 17.87 -38.66
N PRO A 317 25.97 17.64 -37.87
CA PRO A 317 27.33 17.53 -38.40
C PRO A 317 27.49 16.43 -39.47
N GLU A 318 28.61 16.50 -40.18
CA GLU A 318 29.03 15.51 -41.19
C GLU A 318 29.18 14.10 -40.59
N GLY A 319 29.24 13.08 -41.47
CA GLY A 319 29.60 11.72 -41.08
C GLY A 319 28.46 10.87 -40.51
N LYS A 320 27.24 11.00 -41.04
CA LYS A 320 26.05 10.25 -40.61
C LYS A 320 25.71 10.36 -39.12
N THR A 321 25.88 11.55 -38.57
CA THR A 321 25.62 11.81 -37.15
C THR A 321 24.15 12.12 -36.88
N LYS A 322 23.83 12.36 -35.61
CA LYS A 322 22.50 12.75 -35.13
C LYS A 322 22.61 13.93 -34.17
N VAL A 323 21.55 14.72 -34.09
CA VAL A 323 21.40 15.80 -33.11
C VAL A 323 20.07 15.68 -32.41
N ASP A 324 20.11 15.87 -31.09
CA ASP A 324 18.95 15.91 -30.22
C ASP A 324 18.39 17.35 -30.19
N VAL A 325 17.11 17.49 -30.54
CA VAL A 325 16.40 18.77 -30.65
C VAL A 325 15.40 18.88 -29.51
N PRO A 326 15.67 19.68 -28.46
CA PRO A 326 14.74 19.85 -27.36
C PRO A 326 13.57 20.74 -27.80
N ILE A 327 12.36 20.22 -27.68
CA ILE A 327 11.09 20.86 -27.98
C ILE A 327 10.42 21.19 -26.66
N THR A 328 10.09 22.46 -26.44
CA THR A 328 9.36 22.89 -25.25
C THR A 328 7.86 22.81 -25.50
N ILE A 329 7.14 22.16 -24.61
CA ILE A 329 5.69 21.99 -24.64
C ILE A 329 5.12 22.72 -23.42
N THR A 330 4.24 23.68 -23.67
CA THR A 330 3.55 24.44 -22.63
C THR A 330 2.07 24.07 -22.61
N ILE A 331 1.58 23.59 -21.47
CA ILE A 331 0.21 23.11 -21.29
C ILE A 331 -0.48 23.98 -20.21
N PRO A 332 -1.58 24.68 -20.54
CA PRO A 332 -2.41 25.37 -19.55
C PRO A 332 -2.96 24.44 -18.46
N ASP A 333 -3.21 24.96 -17.26
CA ASP A 333 -3.79 24.18 -16.16
C ASP A 333 -5.30 23.94 -16.32
N ASP A 334 -5.97 24.62 -17.26
CA ASP A 334 -7.37 24.37 -17.62
C ASP A 334 -7.55 23.39 -18.79
N THR A 335 -6.46 22.82 -19.33
CA THR A 335 -6.52 21.83 -20.41
C THR A 335 -7.25 20.56 -19.94
N PRO A 336 -8.34 20.13 -20.62
CA PRO A 336 -9.09 18.92 -20.28
C PRO A 336 -8.22 17.64 -20.30
N GLU A 337 -8.59 16.66 -19.47
CA GLU A 337 -8.00 15.32 -19.55
C GLU A 337 -8.24 14.70 -20.94
N GLY A 338 -7.21 14.09 -21.53
CA GLY A 338 -7.31 13.57 -22.89
C GLY A 338 -5.97 13.33 -23.59
N THR A 339 -6.06 12.88 -24.84
CA THR A 339 -4.89 12.72 -25.73
C THR A 339 -4.95 13.76 -26.83
N TYR A 340 -3.91 14.57 -26.91
CA TYR A 340 -3.73 15.65 -27.86
C TYR A 340 -2.60 15.31 -28.82
N GLN A 341 -2.70 15.76 -30.06
CA GLN A 341 -1.72 15.48 -31.10
C GLN A 341 -1.29 16.79 -31.76
N GLY A 342 0.01 17.02 -31.83
CA GLY A 342 0.62 18.10 -32.61
C GLY A 342 1.53 17.53 -33.68
N LYS A 343 1.71 18.26 -34.77
CA LYS A 343 2.64 17.90 -35.85
C LYS A 343 3.78 18.90 -35.92
N LEU A 344 4.99 18.39 -35.86
CA LEU A 344 6.21 19.16 -36.00
C LEU A 344 6.84 18.89 -37.36
N ARG A 345 7.05 19.94 -38.15
CA ARG A 345 7.72 19.86 -39.46
C ARG A 345 9.20 20.23 -39.33
N ILE A 346 10.05 19.34 -39.81
CA ILE A 346 11.48 19.55 -40.02
C ILE A 346 11.70 19.88 -41.50
N ASP A 347 12.05 21.13 -41.79
CA ASP A 347 12.40 21.56 -43.13
C ASP A 347 13.92 21.47 -43.32
N ALA A 348 14.33 20.48 -44.11
CA ALA A 348 15.72 20.23 -44.51
C ALA A 348 15.95 20.58 -45.99
N GLY A 349 15.09 21.41 -46.61
CA GLY A 349 15.16 21.74 -48.02
C GLY A 349 15.09 20.49 -48.91
N THR A 350 15.96 20.40 -49.92
CA THR A 350 16.00 19.25 -50.86
C THR A 350 16.48 17.94 -50.23
N ALA A 351 17.02 17.97 -49.01
CA ALA A 351 17.46 16.78 -48.29
C ALA A 351 16.31 16.07 -47.55
N GLY A 352 15.15 16.72 -47.42
CA GLY A 352 13.94 16.17 -46.82
C GLY A 352 12.93 15.72 -47.88
N HIS A 353 12.29 14.57 -47.69
CA HIS A 353 11.13 14.14 -48.46
C HIS A 353 9.85 14.49 -47.69
N ASP A 354 8.78 14.90 -48.39
CA ASP A 354 7.54 15.41 -47.76
C ASP A 354 6.95 14.49 -46.68
N THR A 355 7.11 13.17 -46.80
CA THR A 355 6.62 12.20 -45.80
C THR A 355 7.56 11.97 -44.61
N ASP A 356 8.86 12.23 -44.76
CA ASP A 356 9.89 11.99 -43.73
C ASP A 356 10.19 13.23 -42.88
N ASN A 357 9.54 14.35 -43.21
CA ASN A 357 9.77 15.68 -42.63
C ASN A 357 8.81 16.01 -41.48
N ILE A 358 7.89 15.11 -41.10
CA ILE A 358 6.88 15.36 -40.06
C ILE A 358 7.07 14.36 -38.92
N ALA A 359 7.18 14.87 -37.69
CA ALA A 359 7.12 14.08 -36.46
C ALA A 359 5.78 14.33 -35.75
N LEU A 360 5.12 13.26 -35.31
CA LEU A 360 3.91 13.36 -34.49
C LEU A 360 4.30 13.47 -33.01
N ILE A 361 3.81 14.50 -32.33
CA ILE A 361 3.97 14.68 -30.89
C ILE A 361 2.63 14.35 -30.23
N THR A 362 2.56 13.22 -29.53
CA THR A 362 1.36 12.81 -28.79
C THR A 362 1.50 13.19 -27.31
N ILE A 363 0.55 13.96 -26.80
CA ILE A 363 0.56 14.46 -25.41
C ILE A 363 -0.67 13.90 -24.71
N LYS A 364 -0.47 13.13 -23.65
CA LYS A 364 -1.54 12.60 -22.83
C LYS A 364 -1.56 13.39 -21.52
N VAL A 365 -2.62 14.17 -21.34
CA VAL A 365 -2.88 14.93 -20.11
C VAL A 365 -3.74 14.06 -19.20
N LEU A 366 -3.27 13.88 -17.97
CA LEU A 366 -3.97 13.13 -16.92
C LEU A 366 -4.26 14.04 -15.74
N TRP A 367 -5.50 14.04 -15.28
CA TRP A 367 -5.92 14.78 -14.10
C TRP A 367 -5.81 13.90 -12.85
N PRO A 368 -5.14 14.37 -11.79
CA PRO A 368 -5.05 13.63 -10.54
C PRO A 368 -6.42 13.64 -9.85
N VAL A 369 -6.68 12.60 -9.04
CA VAL A 369 -7.82 12.56 -8.12
C VAL A 369 -7.27 12.17 -6.76
N ASP A 370 -7.56 12.96 -5.74
CA ASP A 370 -7.33 12.58 -4.35
C ASP A 370 -8.20 13.44 -3.42
N PHE A 371 -8.40 12.99 -2.19
CA PHE A 371 -9.14 13.73 -1.16
C PHE A 371 -8.46 13.67 0.21
N SER A 372 -8.55 14.71 1.02
CA SER A 372 -8.18 14.67 2.44
C SER A 372 -9.36 14.31 3.32
N ILE A 373 -9.07 13.68 4.47
CA ILE A 373 -10.06 13.33 5.50
C ILE A 373 -9.76 14.17 6.74
N SER A 374 -10.77 14.84 7.26
CA SER A 374 -10.66 15.62 8.48
C SER A 374 -11.91 15.49 9.33
N SER A 375 -11.83 15.88 10.59
CA SER A 375 -12.99 16.02 11.48
C SER A 375 -12.65 16.99 12.61
N SER A 376 -13.65 17.72 13.09
CA SER A 376 -13.53 18.58 14.27
C SER A 376 -13.79 17.84 15.59
N SER A 377 -14.11 16.55 15.54
CA SER A 377 -14.44 15.76 16.72
C SER A 377 -13.20 15.39 17.54
N SER A 378 -13.36 15.35 18.87
CA SER A 378 -12.33 14.87 19.79
C SER A 378 -11.99 13.38 19.63
N TYR A 379 -12.83 12.61 18.94
CA TYR A 379 -12.59 11.19 18.67
C TYR A 379 -11.60 10.97 17.51
N PHE A 380 -11.31 11.99 16.70
CA PHE A 380 -10.57 11.84 15.46
C PHE A 380 -9.11 12.27 15.60
N SER A 381 -8.20 11.44 15.10
CA SER A 381 -6.78 11.75 14.92
C SER A 381 -6.45 11.72 13.43
N SER A 382 -5.75 12.75 12.94
CA SER A 382 -5.39 12.86 11.52
C SER A 382 -4.04 12.22 11.18
N ALA A 383 -3.19 11.94 12.18
CA ALA A 383 -1.86 11.35 11.99
C ALA A 383 -1.45 10.51 13.22
N PRO A 384 -1.70 9.18 13.22
CA PRO A 384 -2.34 8.39 12.17
C PRO A 384 -3.84 8.67 12.03
N LEU A 385 -4.42 8.34 10.87
CA LEU A 385 -5.86 8.36 10.61
C LEU A 385 -6.55 7.33 11.53
N ALA A 386 -7.10 7.80 12.64
CA ALA A 386 -7.74 6.97 13.64
C ALA A 386 -8.98 7.63 14.25
N ILE A 387 -9.94 6.80 14.65
CA ILE A 387 -11.14 7.20 15.37
C ILE A 387 -11.20 6.38 16.65
N ASP A 388 -11.12 7.02 17.81
CA ASP A 388 -11.38 6.38 19.10
C ASP A 388 -12.72 6.88 19.65
N PHE A 389 -13.74 6.04 19.60
CA PHE A 389 -15.04 6.34 20.19
C PHE A 389 -15.01 6.26 21.73
N ASN A 390 -13.87 5.93 22.34
CA ASN A 390 -13.71 5.69 23.78
C ASN A 390 -14.69 4.60 24.26
N SER A 391 -15.09 4.67 25.54
CA SER A 391 -16.05 3.77 26.17
C SER A 391 -17.48 3.92 25.61
N LEU A 392 -18.14 2.80 25.34
CA LEU A 392 -19.56 2.65 25.03
C LEU A 392 -20.20 1.87 26.17
N GLU A 393 -21.00 2.58 26.96
CA GLU A 393 -21.58 2.06 28.20
C GLU A 393 -22.92 1.38 27.96
N LEU A 394 -23.17 0.26 28.63
CA LEU A 394 -24.48 -0.39 28.63
C LEU A 394 -25.48 0.41 29.48
N LYS A 395 -26.52 0.94 28.83
CA LYS A 395 -27.66 1.57 29.51
C LYS A 395 -28.76 0.54 29.75
N GLU A 396 -29.94 0.97 30.23
CA GLU A 396 -31.02 0.06 30.65
C GLU A 396 -31.43 -0.97 29.59
N ARG A 397 -31.37 -0.62 28.30
CA ARG A 397 -31.84 -1.49 27.21
C ARG A 397 -30.84 -1.70 26.08
N ASP A 398 -29.92 -0.75 25.86
CA ASP A 398 -28.99 -0.74 24.73
C ASP A 398 -27.65 -0.11 25.14
N TYR A 399 -26.61 -0.36 24.35
CA TYR A 399 -25.34 0.35 24.47
C TYR A 399 -25.43 1.79 23.97
N ASP A 400 -24.55 2.63 24.49
CA ASP A 400 -24.38 3.98 23.98
C ASP A 400 -24.07 4.01 22.49
N THR A 401 -24.75 4.94 21.82
CA THR A 401 -24.46 5.27 20.43
C THR A 401 -23.58 6.51 20.40
N LYS A 402 -22.48 6.45 19.64
CA LYS A 402 -21.70 7.64 19.29
C LYS A 402 -21.74 7.89 17.78
N LYS A 403 -21.69 9.17 17.40
CA LYS A 403 -21.65 9.63 16.01
C LYS A 403 -20.45 10.55 15.80
N LEU A 404 -19.87 10.48 14.61
CA LEU A 404 -18.74 11.28 14.16
C LEU A 404 -19.00 11.73 12.73
N THR A 405 -18.84 13.02 12.44
CA THR A 405 -18.86 13.53 11.07
C THR A 405 -17.44 13.66 10.54
N LEU A 406 -17.14 12.98 9.44
CA LEU A 406 -15.91 13.12 8.66
C LEU A 406 -16.17 14.09 7.51
N THR A 407 -15.31 15.09 7.36
CA THR A 407 -15.29 16.00 6.22
C THR A 407 -14.22 15.52 5.24
N LEU A 408 -14.68 15.18 4.03
CA LEU A 408 -13.87 14.73 2.91
C LEU A 408 -13.72 15.91 1.94
N THR A 409 -12.49 16.26 1.59
CA THR A 409 -12.19 17.43 0.73
C THR A 409 -11.42 16.99 -0.49
N GLU A 410 -11.92 17.26 -1.69
CA GLU A 410 -11.17 17.01 -2.92
C GLU A 410 -9.97 17.97 -3.03
N LEU A 411 -8.80 17.46 -3.44
CA LEU A 411 -7.53 18.18 -3.29
C LEU A 411 -7.12 19.02 -4.50
N TYR A 412 -7.50 18.64 -5.72
CA TYR A 412 -6.88 19.17 -6.94
C TYR A 412 -7.78 20.09 -7.77
N GLY A 413 -9.10 20.02 -7.65
CA GLY A 413 -10.05 20.91 -8.32
C GLY A 413 -10.24 20.64 -9.82
N TYR A 414 -9.76 19.51 -10.35
CA TYR A 414 -9.89 19.18 -11.78
C TYR A 414 -11.12 18.33 -12.10
N LYS A 415 -11.32 17.22 -11.38
CA LYS A 415 -12.46 16.30 -11.57
C LYS A 415 -12.99 15.76 -10.24
N PRO A 416 -14.26 15.36 -10.16
CA PRO A 416 -14.85 14.87 -8.92
C PRO A 416 -14.21 13.56 -8.45
N VAL A 417 -14.27 13.31 -7.15
CA VAL A 417 -13.99 11.99 -6.55
C VAL A 417 -15.27 11.17 -6.66
N GLU A 418 -15.29 10.15 -7.51
CA GLU A 418 -16.50 9.37 -7.78
C GLU A 418 -16.55 8.03 -7.02
N HIS A 419 -17.76 7.51 -6.81
CA HIS A 419 -18.02 6.17 -6.26
C HIS A 419 -17.35 5.92 -4.90
N LEU A 420 -17.49 6.87 -3.98
CA LEU A 420 -16.96 6.76 -2.64
C LEU A 420 -17.55 5.54 -1.90
N ARG A 421 -16.69 4.64 -1.43
CA ARG A 421 -17.07 3.37 -0.81
C ARG A 421 -16.33 3.14 0.49
N PHE A 422 -17.12 2.90 1.52
CA PHE A 422 -16.68 2.37 2.80
C PHE A 422 -16.67 0.83 2.75
N SER A 423 -15.58 0.23 3.22
CA SER A 423 -15.50 -1.22 3.41
C SER A 423 -14.78 -1.57 4.70
N SER A 424 -15.22 -2.66 5.32
CA SER A 424 -14.59 -3.26 6.50
C SER A 424 -14.68 -4.78 6.41
N SER A 425 -13.59 -5.44 6.80
CA SER A 425 -13.47 -6.91 6.81
C SER A 425 -13.60 -7.52 8.21
N ASP A 426 -13.71 -6.70 9.24
CA ASP A 426 -13.54 -7.16 10.62
C ASP A 426 -14.85 -7.64 11.25
N GLU A 427 -14.71 -8.40 12.35
CA GLU A 427 -15.85 -8.90 13.12
C GLU A 427 -16.72 -7.75 13.63
N HIS A 428 -18.03 -7.98 13.73
CA HIS A 428 -18.99 -6.97 14.19
C HIS A 428 -19.03 -5.68 13.36
N ARG A 429 -18.61 -5.70 12.08
CA ARG A 429 -18.73 -4.54 11.16
C ARG A 429 -20.12 -3.92 11.13
N SER A 430 -21.18 -4.70 11.40
CA SER A 430 -22.57 -4.24 11.44
C SER A 430 -22.84 -3.21 12.53
N TRP A 431 -21.95 -3.08 13.52
CA TRP A 431 -22.02 -2.04 14.55
C TRP A 431 -21.62 -0.68 13.99
N LEU A 432 -20.80 -0.63 12.94
CA LEU A 432 -20.43 0.61 12.27
C LEU A 432 -21.42 0.86 11.12
N ARG A 433 -22.09 2.01 11.16
CA ARG A 433 -23.05 2.44 10.15
C ARG A 433 -22.64 3.78 9.57
N GLU A 434 -22.71 3.90 8.26
CA GLU A 434 -22.50 5.17 7.58
C GLU A 434 -23.85 5.73 7.11
N GLU A 435 -24.17 6.95 7.52
CA GLU A 435 -25.27 7.72 6.94
C GLU A 435 -24.72 8.47 5.71
N ARG A 436 -25.13 8.05 4.51
CA ARG A 436 -24.61 8.57 3.23
C ARG A 436 -25.59 9.60 2.65
N ASN A 437 -25.09 10.79 2.34
CA ASN A 437 -25.88 11.79 1.61
C ASN A 437 -25.66 11.73 0.08
N PHE A 438 -24.45 11.43 -0.42
CA PHE A 438 -24.12 11.35 -1.86
C PHE A 438 -22.89 10.43 -2.10
N MET A 439 -22.60 10.06 -3.35
CA MET A 439 -21.46 9.15 -3.68
C MET A 439 -20.20 9.88 -4.17
N ASP A 440 -20.31 11.17 -4.50
CA ASP A 440 -19.25 11.90 -5.21
C ASP A 440 -18.91 13.23 -4.51
N ILE A 441 -17.64 13.61 -4.52
CA ILE A 441 -17.15 14.92 -4.04
C ILE A 441 -16.84 15.77 -5.27
N PRO A 442 -17.54 16.90 -5.51
CA PRO A 442 -17.25 17.78 -6.64
C PRO A 442 -15.82 18.36 -6.59
N PRO A 443 -15.25 18.80 -7.72
CA PRO A 443 -13.89 19.35 -7.75
C PRO A 443 -13.75 20.57 -6.83
N GLY A 444 -12.77 20.54 -5.92
CA GLY A 444 -12.46 21.60 -4.96
C GLY A 444 -13.48 21.76 -3.82
N GLU A 445 -14.52 20.94 -3.77
CA GLU A 445 -15.59 21.00 -2.77
C GLU A 445 -15.34 20.01 -1.62
N THR A 446 -16.16 20.15 -0.58
CA THR A 446 -16.14 19.27 0.58
C THR A 446 -17.46 18.52 0.75
N MET A 447 -17.38 17.33 1.32
CA MET A 447 -18.54 16.50 1.64
C MET A 447 -18.42 15.93 3.05
N ASP A 448 -19.53 15.98 3.79
CA ASP A 448 -19.62 15.38 5.12
C ASP A 448 -20.24 13.98 5.07
N VAL A 449 -19.62 13.04 5.80
CA VAL A 449 -20.13 11.68 6.03
C VAL A 449 -20.23 11.43 7.52
N THR A 450 -21.39 10.97 7.99
CA THR A 450 -21.56 10.62 9.41
C THR A 450 -21.36 9.13 9.62
N LEU A 451 -20.36 8.79 10.44
CA LEU A 451 -20.12 7.45 10.97
C LEU A 451 -20.79 7.32 12.33
N ARG A 452 -21.52 6.23 12.54
CA ARG A 452 -22.22 5.90 13.77
C ARG A 452 -21.76 4.53 14.26
N ILE A 453 -21.52 4.42 15.56
CA ILE A 453 -21.27 3.13 16.22
C ILE A 453 -22.47 2.75 17.09
N GLU A 454 -22.99 1.54 16.86
CA GLU A 454 -24.15 0.93 17.53
C GLU A 454 -23.82 -0.53 17.87
N PRO A 455 -23.21 -0.80 19.03
CA PRO A 455 -22.97 -2.16 19.48
C PRO A 455 -24.28 -2.91 19.74
N GLY A 456 -24.33 -4.19 19.35
CA GLY A 456 -25.43 -5.08 19.71
C GLY A 456 -25.32 -5.61 21.15
N LEU A 457 -26.40 -6.19 21.68
CA LEU A 457 -26.41 -6.76 23.04
C LEU A 457 -25.51 -8.00 23.19
N GLU A 458 -25.07 -8.59 22.08
CA GLU A 458 -24.04 -9.63 22.05
C GLU A 458 -22.62 -9.11 22.34
N ALA A 459 -22.43 -7.78 22.44
CA ALA A 459 -21.15 -7.19 22.72
C ALA A 459 -20.65 -7.55 24.13
N VAL A 460 -19.43 -8.08 24.19
CA VAL A 460 -18.76 -8.41 25.45
C VAL A 460 -17.79 -7.30 25.87
N PRO A 461 -17.57 -7.04 27.16
CA PRO A 461 -16.69 -5.96 27.61
C PRO A 461 -15.21 -6.15 27.29
N LYS A 462 -14.75 -5.56 26.19
CA LYS A 462 -13.33 -5.52 25.78
C LYS A 462 -13.06 -4.35 24.83
N HIS A 463 -11.81 -4.18 24.43
CA HIS A 463 -11.46 -3.30 23.32
C HIS A 463 -11.80 -3.96 21.98
N TYR A 464 -12.49 -3.21 21.13
CA TYR A 464 -12.76 -3.57 19.75
C TYR A 464 -11.99 -2.62 18.83
N SER A 465 -11.43 -3.18 17.76
CA SER A 465 -10.77 -2.40 16.73
C SER A 465 -11.21 -2.89 15.37
N TRP A 466 -11.48 -1.94 14.47
CA TRP A 466 -11.87 -2.17 13.09
C TRP A 466 -10.95 -1.38 12.17
N LYS A 467 -10.55 -2.00 11.07
CA LYS A 467 -9.85 -1.38 9.95
C LYS A 467 -10.88 -1.01 8.91
N TYR A 468 -11.20 0.28 8.87
CA TYR A 468 -12.09 0.84 7.86
C TYR A 468 -11.29 1.31 6.65
N TYR A 469 -11.79 1.03 5.46
CA TYR A 469 -11.17 1.45 4.21
C TYR A 469 -12.12 2.37 3.47
N LEU A 470 -11.64 3.56 3.15
CA LEU A 470 -12.33 4.54 2.33
C LEU A 470 -11.69 4.57 0.95
N SER A 471 -12.43 4.11 -0.04
CA SER A 471 -11.97 4.00 -1.44
C SER A 471 -12.87 4.81 -2.36
N ALA A 472 -12.34 5.20 -3.52
CA ALA A 472 -13.08 5.86 -4.57
C ALA A 472 -12.53 5.40 -5.93
N SER A 473 -13.20 5.75 -7.03
CA SER A 473 -12.65 5.54 -8.37
C SER A 473 -11.29 6.22 -8.50
N GLU A 474 -10.32 5.52 -9.11
CA GLU A 474 -8.96 6.03 -9.37
C GLU A 474 -8.10 6.33 -8.12
N ILE A 475 -8.62 6.10 -6.91
CA ILE A 475 -7.92 6.36 -5.64
C ILE A 475 -7.72 5.05 -4.86
N SER A 476 -6.50 4.82 -4.38
CA SER A 476 -6.21 3.71 -3.49
C SER A 476 -6.92 3.87 -2.14
N ALA A 477 -7.40 2.77 -1.58
CA ALA A 477 -8.17 2.81 -0.34
C ALA A 477 -7.35 3.42 0.82
N LYS A 478 -7.88 4.47 1.44
CA LYS A 478 -7.32 5.09 2.65
C LYS A 478 -7.81 4.32 3.87
N ARG A 479 -6.87 3.88 4.72
CA ARG A 479 -7.18 3.14 5.96
C ARG A 479 -7.47 4.12 7.09
N ILE A 480 -8.51 3.83 7.86
CA ILE A 480 -8.90 4.50 9.09
C ILE A 480 -8.99 3.42 10.18
N ASP A 481 -8.21 3.57 11.24
CA ASP A 481 -8.26 2.66 12.39
C ASP A 481 -9.33 3.13 13.37
N ILE A 482 -10.39 2.35 13.54
CA ILE A 482 -11.51 2.68 14.43
C ILE A 482 -11.39 1.81 15.68
N GLN A 483 -11.58 2.41 16.86
CA GLN A 483 -11.53 1.73 18.15
C GLN A 483 -12.71 2.16 19.03
N ALA A 484 -13.16 1.24 19.86
CA ALA A 484 -14.13 1.50 20.92
C ALA A 484 -13.96 0.48 22.04
N LYS A 485 -14.28 0.87 23.28
CA LYS A 485 -14.29 -0.04 24.42
C LYS A 485 -15.73 -0.32 24.85
N ILE A 486 -16.11 -1.58 24.95
CA ILE A 486 -17.43 -1.95 25.49
C ILE A 486 -17.35 -2.03 27.01
N VAL A 487 -18.29 -1.39 27.69
CA VAL A 487 -18.36 -1.31 29.16
C VAL A 487 -19.71 -1.86 29.64
N PRO A 488 -19.74 -2.77 30.64
CA PRO A 488 -20.93 -3.57 30.96
C PRO A 488 -22.04 -2.81 31.70
N MET A 489 -21.86 -1.52 32.00
CA MET A 489 -22.85 -0.69 32.67
C MET A 489 -22.57 0.79 32.44
N ASN A 490 -23.53 1.63 32.82
CA ASN A 490 -23.38 3.08 32.88
C ASN A 490 -22.49 3.50 34.06
N ILE A 491 -21.17 3.53 33.85
CA ILE A 491 -20.17 3.85 34.88
C ILE A 491 -20.44 5.23 35.47
N LYS A 492 -20.71 6.21 34.61
CA LYS A 492 -20.91 7.60 35.02
C LYS A 492 -22.09 7.74 35.99
N GLU A 493 -23.21 7.13 35.64
CA GLU A 493 -24.40 7.13 36.49
C GLU A 493 -24.18 6.38 37.81
N MET A 494 -23.56 5.20 37.76
CA MET A 494 -23.30 4.42 38.99
C MET A 494 -22.34 5.16 39.93
N THR A 495 -21.31 5.82 39.39
CA THR A 495 -20.37 6.65 40.14
C THR A 495 -21.10 7.81 40.81
N GLN A 496 -21.96 8.53 40.08
CA GLN A 496 -22.77 9.61 40.64
C GLN A 496 -23.71 9.14 41.76
N ARG A 497 -24.32 7.96 41.61
CA ARG A 497 -25.17 7.37 42.65
C ARG A 497 -24.38 6.98 43.90
N LEU A 498 -23.15 6.47 43.76
CA LEU A 498 -22.27 6.18 44.90
C LEU A 498 -21.82 7.47 45.59
N GLU A 499 -21.47 8.49 44.82
CA GLU A 499 -21.10 9.82 45.32
C GLU A 499 -22.19 10.47 46.18
N TYR A 500 -23.46 10.30 45.80
CA TYR A 500 -24.61 10.79 46.58
C TYR A 500 -24.59 10.29 48.03
N PHE A 501 -24.11 9.07 48.28
CA PHE A 501 -24.02 8.52 49.64
C PHE A 501 -22.87 9.09 50.48
N LYS A 502 -21.97 9.90 49.91
CA LYS A 502 -20.91 10.55 50.73
C LYS A 502 -21.47 11.54 51.74
N THR A 503 -22.66 12.10 51.48
CA THR A 503 -23.35 13.06 52.35
C THR A 503 -24.61 12.50 53.01
N SER A 504 -24.83 11.18 52.95
CA SER A 504 -26.04 10.56 53.51
C SER A 504 -25.99 10.44 55.03
N THR A 505 -27.17 10.29 55.66
CA THR A 505 -27.30 10.05 57.10
C THR A 505 -26.56 8.78 57.52
N LEU A 506 -26.64 7.72 56.71
CA LEU A 506 -25.88 6.49 56.89
C LEU A 506 -24.38 6.78 57.04
N ARG A 507 -23.80 7.56 56.13
CA ARG A 507 -22.36 7.84 56.11
C ARG A 507 -21.88 8.67 57.29
N MET A 508 -22.73 9.57 57.79
CA MET A 508 -22.44 10.39 58.96
C MET A 508 -22.44 9.56 60.25
N ARG A 509 -23.40 8.64 60.41
CA ARG A 509 -23.51 7.79 61.62
C ARG A 509 -22.58 6.59 61.60
N TYR A 510 -22.37 5.98 60.43
CA TYR A 510 -21.61 4.73 60.27
C TYR A 510 -20.45 4.92 59.29
N PRO A 511 -19.25 5.30 59.77
CA PRO A 511 -18.10 5.55 58.90
C PRO A 511 -17.60 4.34 58.11
N SER A 512 -17.96 3.13 58.54
CA SER A 512 -17.70 1.86 57.84
C SER A 512 -18.25 1.85 56.41
N SER A 513 -19.39 2.52 56.16
CA SER A 513 -20.01 2.66 54.83
C SER A 513 -19.08 3.33 53.80
N LYS A 514 -18.08 4.11 54.24
CA LYS A 514 -17.06 4.73 53.38
C LYS A 514 -16.40 3.70 52.47
N ASN A 515 -16.10 2.52 52.99
CA ASN A 515 -15.38 1.50 52.24
C ASN A 515 -16.19 0.98 51.05
N ILE A 516 -17.51 0.90 51.18
CA ILE A 516 -18.41 0.50 50.09
C ILE A 516 -18.36 1.57 48.98
N ILE A 517 -18.48 2.85 49.36
CA ILE A 517 -18.53 3.97 48.43
C ILE A 517 -17.19 4.14 47.70
N VAL A 518 -16.07 4.23 48.44
CA VAL A 518 -14.75 4.46 47.86
C VAL A 518 -14.33 3.29 46.97
N ASN A 519 -14.39 2.06 47.48
CA ASN A 519 -14.01 0.91 46.65
C ASN A 519 -14.97 0.70 45.48
N GLY A 520 -16.25 1.07 45.61
CA GLY A 520 -17.21 1.06 44.50
C GLY A 520 -16.82 2.00 43.37
N ILE A 521 -16.37 3.22 43.70
CA ILE A 521 -15.89 4.21 42.72
C ILE A 521 -14.58 3.73 42.08
N GLU A 522 -13.60 3.32 42.89
CA GLU A 522 -12.31 2.83 42.39
C GLU A 522 -12.46 1.59 41.49
N LEU A 523 -13.38 0.67 41.83
CA LEU A 523 -13.71 -0.47 40.98
C LEU A 523 -14.26 -0.03 39.62
N LEU A 524 -15.16 0.96 39.60
CA LEU A 524 -15.75 1.49 38.37
C LEU A 524 -14.69 2.20 37.50
N GLU A 525 -13.81 3.00 38.11
CA GLU A 525 -12.70 3.65 37.39
C GLU A 525 -11.73 2.62 36.81
N THR A 526 -11.40 1.56 37.57
CA THR A 526 -10.56 0.46 37.09
C THR A 526 -11.21 -0.30 35.92
N VAL A 527 -12.53 -0.50 35.98
CA VAL A 527 -13.34 -1.12 34.91
C VAL A 527 -13.33 -0.27 33.63
N GLU A 528 -13.33 1.05 33.76
CA GLU A 528 -13.19 1.96 32.62
C GLU A 528 -11.81 1.87 31.97
N GLN A 529 -10.75 1.58 32.73
CA GLN A 529 -9.37 1.59 32.26
C GLN A 529 -8.84 0.20 31.82
N SER A 530 -9.41 -0.89 32.33
CA SER A 530 -8.84 -2.24 32.16
C SER A 530 -9.70 -3.18 31.31
N GLU A 531 -9.10 -4.20 30.71
CA GLU A 531 -9.85 -5.31 30.10
C GLU A 531 -10.41 -6.25 31.16
N ILE A 532 -11.63 -6.76 30.93
CA ILE A 532 -12.38 -7.56 31.91
C ILE A 532 -12.66 -8.93 31.32
N GLY A 533 -12.30 -9.98 32.04
CA GLY A 533 -12.61 -11.36 31.64
C GLY A 533 -14.12 -11.64 31.67
N GLU A 534 -14.54 -12.67 30.93
CA GLU A 534 -15.97 -13.02 30.77
C GLU A 534 -16.69 -13.25 32.11
N GLU A 535 -16.02 -13.91 33.05
CA GLU A 535 -16.59 -14.21 34.37
C GLU A 535 -16.72 -12.95 35.25
N ASP A 536 -15.73 -12.07 35.20
CA ASP A 536 -15.65 -10.90 36.06
C ASP A 536 -16.72 -9.86 35.68
N TRP A 537 -16.97 -9.66 34.38
CA TRP A 537 -17.93 -8.64 33.96
C TRP A 537 -19.37 -8.97 34.32
N GLN A 538 -19.74 -10.23 34.50
CA GLN A 538 -21.08 -10.61 34.96
C GLN A 538 -21.27 -10.28 36.44
N LYS A 539 -20.20 -10.39 37.24
CA LYS A 539 -20.20 -10.15 38.69
C LYS A 539 -20.20 -8.66 39.04
N ILE A 540 -19.49 -7.82 38.29
CA ILE A 540 -19.32 -6.38 38.60
C ILE A 540 -20.65 -5.60 38.62
N PRO A 541 -21.56 -5.71 37.63
CA PRO A 541 -22.89 -5.07 37.69
C PRO A 541 -23.72 -5.53 38.88
N VAL A 542 -23.64 -6.82 39.23
CA VAL A 542 -24.35 -7.38 40.39
C VAL A 542 -23.79 -6.80 41.68
N LEU A 543 -22.47 -6.69 41.79
CA LEU A 543 -21.79 -6.13 42.96
C LEU A 543 -22.08 -4.63 43.13
N ILE A 544 -21.97 -3.83 42.07
CA ILE A 544 -22.20 -2.37 42.14
C ILE A 544 -23.69 -2.05 42.38
N LYS A 545 -24.61 -2.69 41.65
CA LYS A 545 -26.05 -2.49 41.90
C LYS A 545 -26.45 -2.99 43.29
N GLY A 546 -25.90 -4.13 43.72
CA GLY A 546 -26.05 -4.63 45.09
C GLY A 546 -25.55 -3.63 46.13
N SER A 547 -24.43 -2.94 45.87
CA SER A 547 -23.87 -1.89 46.72
C SER A 547 -24.78 -0.68 46.86
N LEU A 548 -25.33 -0.22 45.74
CA LEU A 548 -26.29 0.87 45.75
C LEU A 548 -27.59 0.49 46.48
N SER A 549 -28.13 -0.70 46.23
CA SER A 549 -29.32 -1.19 46.94
C SER A 549 -29.07 -1.34 48.44
N LEU A 550 -27.89 -1.84 48.84
CA LEU A 550 -27.49 -1.95 50.23
C LEU A 550 -27.41 -0.58 50.91
N LEU A 551 -26.67 0.37 50.30
CA LEU A 551 -26.51 1.71 50.85
C LEU A 551 -27.84 2.45 50.97
N ALA A 552 -28.72 2.29 49.97
CA ALA A 552 -30.08 2.84 50.01
C ALA A 552 -30.89 2.23 51.17
N ALA A 553 -30.97 0.90 51.25
CA ALA A 553 -31.74 0.21 52.28
C ALA A 553 -31.23 0.53 53.70
N LEU A 554 -29.91 0.53 53.94
CA LEU A 554 -29.37 0.91 55.23
C LEU A 554 -29.63 2.38 55.58
N ASN A 555 -29.53 3.29 54.60
CA ASN A 555 -29.84 4.69 54.83
C ASN A 555 -31.31 4.89 55.17
N ASP A 556 -32.21 4.24 54.44
CA ASP A 556 -33.65 4.32 54.67
C ASP A 556 -34.01 3.70 56.03
N SER A 557 -33.37 2.60 56.43
CA SER A 557 -33.55 2.00 57.75
C SER A 557 -33.24 2.99 58.89
N VAL A 558 -32.09 3.67 58.79
CA VAL A 558 -31.68 4.69 59.75
C VAL A 558 -32.65 5.86 59.78
N VAL A 559 -33.09 6.34 58.61
CA VAL A 559 -34.04 7.46 58.50
C VAL A 559 -35.41 7.07 59.06
N TYR A 560 -35.94 5.89 58.73
CA TYR A 560 -37.23 5.44 59.25
C TYR A 560 -37.20 5.24 60.77
N SER A 561 -36.10 4.69 61.30
CA SER A 561 -35.86 4.59 62.74
C SER A 561 -35.87 5.96 63.43
N GLU A 562 -35.29 7.00 62.81
CA GLU A 562 -35.33 8.38 63.34
C GLU A 562 -36.73 8.98 63.33
N THR A 563 -37.57 8.60 62.37
CA THR A 563 -38.95 9.10 62.23
C THR A 563 -39.99 8.30 63.00
N GLY A 564 -39.60 7.19 63.65
CA GLY A 564 -40.49 6.33 64.44
C GLY A 564 -41.24 5.25 63.64
N ASP A 565 -41.00 5.10 62.33
CA ASP A 565 -41.60 4.02 61.51
C ASP A 565 -40.72 2.76 61.58
N TYR A 566 -40.69 2.13 62.76
CA TYR A 566 -39.79 1.00 63.05
C TYR A 566 -40.07 -0.23 62.20
N GLY A 567 -41.33 -0.45 61.79
CA GLY A 567 -41.69 -1.55 60.90
C GLY A 567 -40.98 -1.44 59.55
N LYS A 568 -41.02 -0.26 58.92
CA LYS A 568 -40.26 -0.01 57.67
C LYS A 568 -38.76 0.00 57.88
N ALA A 569 -38.28 0.45 59.05
CA ALA A 569 -36.86 0.36 59.34
C ALA A 569 -36.39 -1.10 59.29
N VAL A 570 -37.08 -2.01 60.01
CA VAL A 570 -36.75 -3.44 60.01
C VAL A 570 -36.86 -4.06 58.63
N GLU A 571 -37.86 -3.70 57.82
CA GLU A 571 -38.00 -4.18 56.44
C GLU A 571 -36.81 -3.77 55.56
N ASN A 572 -36.35 -2.53 55.70
CA ASN A 572 -35.17 -2.03 54.99
C ASN A 572 -33.87 -2.69 55.50
N SER A 573 -33.75 -2.89 56.81
CA SER A 573 -32.66 -3.66 57.44
C SER A 573 -32.59 -5.10 56.93
N TRP A 574 -33.74 -5.76 56.74
CA TRP A 574 -33.81 -7.07 56.08
C TRP A 574 -33.32 -7.02 54.63
N THR A 575 -33.78 -6.03 53.85
CA THR A 575 -33.36 -5.82 52.46
C THR A 575 -31.85 -5.59 52.34
N ALA A 576 -31.27 -4.82 53.28
CA ALA A 576 -29.85 -4.61 53.39
C ALA A 576 -29.09 -5.91 53.68
N TRP A 577 -29.58 -6.72 54.62
CA TRP A 577 -28.97 -8.02 54.95
C TRP A 577 -28.94 -8.98 53.76
N VAL A 578 -30.03 -9.08 53.01
CA VAL A 578 -30.10 -9.89 51.78
C VAL A 578 -29.12 -9.39 50.72
N SER A 579 -29.00 -8.07 50.56
CA SER A 579 -28.06 -7.44 49.62
C SER A 579 -26.61 -7.76 50.00
N THR A 580 -26.28 -7.64 51.29
CA THR A 580 -24.94 -7.97 51.84
C THR A 580 -24.55 -9.41 51.53
N SER A 581 -25.46 -10.36 51.75
CA SER A 581 -25.21 -11.79 51.51
C SER A 581 -24.86 -12.10 50.05
N ARG A 582 -25.41 -11.33 49.09
CA ARG A 582 -25.13 -11.51 47.66
C ARG A 582 -23.78 -10.94 47.22
N MET A 583 -23.24 -9.97 47.94
CA MET A 583 -21.99 -9.30 47.57
C MET A 583 -20.77 -10.18 47.75
N GLY A 584 -20.73 -11.00 48.81
CA GLY A 584 -19.60 -11.89 49.07
C GLY A 584 -19.28 -12.78 47.86
N VAL A 585 -20.32 -13.43 47.30
CA VAL A 585 -20.19 -14.32 46.13
C VAL A 585 -19.72 -13.57 44.88
N ASN A 586 -20.15 -12.31 44.70
CA ASN A 586 -19.79 -11.52 43.51
C ASN A 586 -18.50 -10.70 43.69
N SER A 587 -17.85 -10.79 44.86
CA SER A 587 -16.58 -10.09 45.13
C SER A 587 -15.34 -10.85 44.66
N GLU A 588 -15.48 -12.13 44.32
CA GLU A 588 -14.42 -12.99 43.81
C GLU A 588 -14.20 -12.74 42.32
N LEU A 589 -13.41 -11.72 42.01
CA LEU A 589 -12.96 -11.39 40.66
C LEU A 589 -11.58 -11.98 40.37
N ASN A 590 -11.34 -12.37 39.13
CA ASN A 590 -10.07 -12.91 38.63
C ASN A 590 -8.99 -11.82 38.46
N ASN A 591 -9.38 -10.61 38.03
CA ASN A 591 -8.48 -9.47 38.00
C ASN A 591 -8.07 -9.06 39.42
N GLN A 592 -6.78 -9.13 39.75
CA GLN A 592 -6.27 -8.97 41.11
C GLN A 592 -6.54 -7.57 41.71
N GLU A 593 -6.45 -6.52 40.90
CA GLU A 593 -6.71 -5.14 41.34
C GLU A 593 -8.20 -4.94 41.60
N MET A 594 -9.06 -5.33 40.65
CA MET A 594 -10.52 -5.27 40.80
C MET A 594 -11.00 -6.14 41.97
N SER A 595 -10.39 -7.32 42.16
CA SER A 595 -10.67 -8.23 43.28
C SER A 595 -10.38 -7.57 44.63
N GLY A 596 -9.33 -6.75 44.72
CA GLY A 596 -9.01 -5.95 45.90
C GLY A 596 -10.15 -5.00 46.28
N TYR A 597 -10.61 -4.19 45.32
CA TYR A 597 -11.74 -3.28 45.53
C TYR A 597 -13.04 -4.03 45.81
N ALA A 598 -13.34 -5.08 45.05
CA ALA A 598 -14.55 -5.87 45.21
C ALA A 598 -14.65 -6.55 46.58
N LYS A 599 -13.55 -7.09 47.11
CA LYS A 599 -13.48 -7.60 48.49
C LYS A 599 -13.60 -6.48 49.52
N GLY A 600 -13.01 -5.31 49.24
CA GLY A 600 -13.18 -4.12 50.06
C GLY A 600 -14.64 -3.66 50.17
N ILE A 601 -15.41 -3.77 49.08
CA ILE A 601 -16.87 -3.55 49.07
C ILE A 601 -17.57 -4.57 49.96
N ALA A 602 -17.31 -5.87 49.78
CA ALA A 602 -17.97 -6.93 50.54
C ALA A 602 -17.68 -6.86 52.05
N ILE A 603 -16.42 -6.62 52.44
CA ILE A 603 -16.03 -6.42 53.85
C ILE A 603 -16.68 -5.16 54.41
N GLY A 604 -16.70 -4.07 53.63
CA GLY A 604 -17.38 -2.84 54.01
C GLY A 604 -18.88 -3.04 54.23
N ALA A 605 -19.53 -3.80 53.35
CA ALA A 605 -20.93 -4.16 53.42
C ALA A 605 -21.26 -4.98 54.66
N GLU A 606 -20.54 -6.07 54.90
CA GLU A 606 -20.71 -6.90 56.08
C GLU A 606 -20.55 -6.08 57.36
N LYS A 607 -19.46 -5.31 57.46
CA LYS A 607 -19.19 -4.47 58.63
C LYS A 607 -20.28 -3.42 58.86
N THR A 608 -20.67 -2.69 57.81
CA THR A 608 -21.67 -1.61 57.94
C THR A 608 -23.03 -2.19 58.31
N THR A 609 -23.47 -3.27 57.66
CA THR A 609 -24.73 -3.95 57.96
C THR A 609 -24.75 -4.46 59.39
N THR A 610 -23.68 -5.12 59.86
CA THR A 610 -23.59 -5.57 61.25
C THR A 610 -23.67 -4.42 62.25
N GLU A 611 -22.97 -3.31 62.01
CA GLU A 611 -23.02 -2.11 62.87
C GLU A 611 -24.45 -1.53 62.93
N VAL A 612 -25.09 -1.28 61.78
CA VAL A 612 -26.46 -0.73 61.74
C VAL A 612 -27.45 -1.65 62.42
N LEU A 613 -27.45 -2.94 62.07
CA LEU A 613 -28.38 -3.91 62.65
C LEU A 613 -28.21 -4.05 64.17
N THR A 614 -26.98 -3.98 64.66
CA THR A 614 -26.70 -4.09 66.11
C THR A 614 -27.25 -2.88 66.86
N ASP A 615 -27.00 -1.68 66.34
CA ASP A 615 -27.48 -0.44 66.96
C ASP A 615 -29.00 -0.33 66.90
N GLU A 616 -29.63 -0.69 65.78
CA GLU A 616 -31.09 -0.73 65.65
C GLU A 616 -31.72 -1.79 66.56
N ALA A 617 -31.18 -3.02 66.60
CA ALA A 617 -31.68 -4.07 67.48
C ALA A 617 -31.63 -3.66 68.94
N LYS A 618 -30.52 -3.05 69.37
CA LYS A 618 -30.35 -2.57 70.74
C LYS A 618 -31.28 -1.40 71.07
N MET A 619 -31.48 -0.47 70.13
CA MET A 619 -32.42 0.63 70.30
C MET A 619 -33.85 0.11 70.48
N LEU A 620 -34.27 -0.87 69.68
CA LEU A 620 -35.60 -1.47 69.76
C LEU A 620 -35.78 -2.31 71.04
N GLU A 621 -34.74 -3.04 71.48
CA GLU A 621 -34.74 -3.76 72.77
C GLU A 621 -34.94 -2.78 73.93
N LEU A 622 -34.21 -1.65 73.92
CA LEU A 622 -34.33 -0.60 74.94
C LEU A 622 -35.70 0.08 74.90
N ARG A 623 -36.22 0.41 73.72
CA ARG A 623 -37.59 0.95 73.56
C ARG A 623 -38.62 0.01 74.17
N GLY A 624 -38.54 -1.28 73.83
CA GLY A 624 -39.44 -2.31 74.37
C GLY A 624 -39.38 -2.37 75.90
N TRP A 625 -38.17 -2.28 76.47
CA TRP A 625 -37.95 -2.28 77.92
C TRP A 625 -38.48 -1.02 78.60
N ASP A 626 -38.22 0.17 78.04
CA ASP A 626 -38.69 1.45 78.58
C ASP A 626 -40.22 1.50 78.60
N ILE A 627 -40.88 1.12 77.50
CA ILE A 627 -42.34 1.05 77.41
C ILE A 627 -42.90 0.06 78.43
N LYS A 628 -42.34 -1.15 78.50
CA LYS A 628 -42.73 -2.16 79.49
C LYS A 628 -42.67 -1.60 80.91
N LYS A 629 -41.58 -0.91 81.25
CA LYS A 629 -41.39 -0.33 82.59
C LYS A 629 -42.37 0.81 82.89
N ALA A 630 -42.67 1.65 81.91
CA ALA A 630 -43.69 2.68 82.05
C ALA A 630 -45.07 2.07 82.35
N VAL A 631 -45.46 1.03 81.60
CA VAL A 631 -46.74 0.34 81.82
C VAL A 631 -46.78 -0.41 83.16
N GLU A 632 -45.71 -1.13 83.52
CA GLU A 632 -45.57 -1.82 84.83
C GLU A 632 -45.70 -0.84 86.01
N HIS A 633 -45.27 0.41 85.85
CA HIS A 633 -45.40 1.44 86.88
C HIS A 633 -46.81 2.04 86.96
N ALA A 634 -47.47 2.24 85.82
CA ALA A 634 -48.78 2.88 85.75
C ALA A 634 -49.95 1.95 86.14
N MET A 635 -49.82 0.64 85.88
CA MET A 635 -50.86 -0.36 86.14
C MET A 635 -51.34 -0.41 87.61
N PRO A 636 -50.47 -0.50 88.65
CA PRO A 636 -50.92 -0.59 90.04
C PRO A 636 -51.65 0.65 90.55
N THR A 637 -51.29 1.83 90.04
CA THR A 637 -51.90 3.12 90.40
C THR A 637 -53.13 3.45 89.56
N ASN A 638 -53.41 2.69 88.51
CA ASN A 638 -54.49 2.91 87.55
C ASN A 638 -54.48 4.34 86.96
N ASP A 639 -53.27 4.91 86.82
CA ASP A 639 -53.02 6.29 86.40
C ASP A 639 -52.45 6.31 84.98
N ILE A 640 -53.35 6.38 84.00
CA ILE A 640 -52.99 6.45 82.57
C ILE A 640 -52.53 7.84 82.13
N SER A 641 -52.63 8.87 82.99
CA SER A 641 -52.35 10.27 82.60
C SER A 641 -50.87 10.53 82.32
N LYS A 642 -50.00 9.63 82.80
CA LYS A 642 -48.54 9.69 82.63
C LYS A 642 -48.04 8.86 81.45
N LEU A 643 -48.93 8.13 80.76
CA LEU A 643 -48.57 7.31 79.60
C LEU A 643 -48.85 8.07 78.30
N ASN A 644 -47.87 8.04 77.40
CA ASN A 644 -48.02 8.48 76.02
C ASN A 644 -48.81 7.46 75.18
N GLU A 645 -49.20 7.82 73.96
CA GLU A 645 -49.95 6.91 73.07
C GLU A 645 -49.24 5.62 72.72
N GLU A 646 -47.92 5.67 72.58
CA GLU A 646 -47.07 4.53 72.27
C GLU A 646 -46.67 3.72 73.51
N GLU A 647 -46.97 4.20 74.72
CA GLU A 647 -46.56 3.53 75.95
C GLU A 647 -47.59 2.49 76.39
N ASN A 648 -47.71 1.42 75.61
CA ASN A 648 -48.65 0.33 75.82
C ASN A 648 -48.00 -1.05 75.61
N VAL A 649 -48.67 -2.10 76.07
CA VAL A 649 -48.11 -3.46 76.06
C VAL A 649 -47.87 -3.97 74.63
N LEU A 650 -48.79 -3.68 73.69
CA LEU A 650 -48.66 -4.10 72.30
C LEU A 650 -47.43 -3.47 71.62
N GLU A 651 -47.20 -2.17 71.82
CA GLU A 651 -46.02 -1.46 71.31
C GLU A 651 -44.70 -1.98 71.90
N SER A 652 -44.71 -2.38 73.19
CA SER A 652 -43.57 -3.06 73.79
C SER A 652 -43.31 -4.41 73.13
N ALA A 653 -44.36 -5.22 72.92
CA ALA A 653 -44.26 -6.52 72.25
C ALA A 653 -43.71 -6.37 70.82
N LEU A 654 -44.23 -5.44 70.04
CA LEU A 654 -43.76 -5.14 68.68
C LEU A 654 -42.28 -4.71 68.68
N SER A 655 -41.86 -3.89 69.64
CA SER A 655 -40.44 -3.49 69.77
C SER A 655 -39.53 -4.69 70.00
N TYR A 656 -39.92 -5.61 70.89
CA TYR A 656 -39.18 -6.85 71.12
C TYR A 656 -39.20 -7.79 69.91
N GLN A 657 -40.33 -7.89 69.20
CA GLN A 657 -40.43 -8.67 67.97
C GLN A 657 -39.48 -8.16 66.88
N TYR A 658 -39.42 -6.84 66.71
CA TYR A 658 -38.49 -6.18 65.79
C TYR A 658 -37.03 -6.41 66.21
N ALA A 659 -36.69 -6.21 67.47
CA ALA A 659 -35.35 -6.50 68.00
C ALA A 659 -34.96 -7.98 67.79
N ALA A 660 -35.87 -8.92 68.07
CA ALA A 660 -35.67 -10.35 67.85
C ALA A 660 -35.39 -10.68 66.37
N THR A 661 -36.09 -10.01 65.46
CA THR A 661 -35.88 -10.16 64.01
C THR A 661 -34.48 -9.73 63.62
N LEU A 662 -34.02 -8.57 64.08
CA LEU A 662 -32.69 -8.05 63.80
C LEU A 662 -31.58 -8.89 64.45
N TYR A 663 -31.74 -9.33 65.71
CA TYR A 663 -30.81 -10.27 66.34
C TYR A 663 -30.77 -11.62 65.62
N GLY A 664 -31.90 -12.06 65.04
CA GLY A 664 -31.95 -13.22 64.15
C GLY A 664 -31.09 -13.05 62.91
N LEU A 665 -31.11 -11.87 62.28
CA LEU A 665 -30.25 -11.54 61.13
C LEU A 665 -28.76 -11.50 61.50
N LEU A 666 -28.45 -11.02 62.70
CA LEU A 666 -27.10 -11.01 63.28
C LEU A 666 -26.62 -12.38 63.74
N ASN A 667 -27.48 -13.41 63.69
CA ASN A 667 -27.21 -14.75 64.21
C ASN A 667 -26.87 -14.76 65.73
N ASP A 668 -27.35 -13.77 66.49
CA ASP A 668 -27.27 -13.72 67.94
C ASP A 668 -28.46 -14.47 68.55
N LYS A 669 -28.24 -15.77 68.81
CA LYS A 669 -29.30 -16.65 69.29
C LYS A 669 -29.77 -16.33 70.71
N GLU A 670 -28.86 -15.89 71.57
CA GLU A 670 -29.16 -15.60 72.98
C GLU A 670 -30.08 -14.38 73.05
N LYS A 671 -29.66 -13.26 72.46
CA LYS A 671 -30.45 -12.03 72.45
C LYS A 671 -31.77 -12.17 71.71
N ARG A 672 -31.80 -12.93 70.62
CA ARG A 672 -33.05 -13.24 69.92
C ARG A 672 -34.03 -13.97 70.84
N LEU A 673 -33.58 -15.01 71.55
CA LEU A 673 -34.47 -15.78 72.42
C LEU A 673 -34.97 -14.96 73.61
N ASP A 674 -34.12 -14.10 74.18
CA ASP A 674 -34.51 -13.17 75.24
C ASP A 674 -35.62 -12.21 74.76
N CYS A 675 -35.45 -11.64 73.56
CA CYS A 675 -36.46 -10.75 72.97
C CYS A 675 -37.77 -11.49 72.65
N VAL A 676 -37.71 -12.71 72.09
CA VAL A 676 -38.92 -13.53 71.83
C VAL A 676 -39.64 -13.89 73.13
N TYR A 677 -38.88 -14.18 74.19
CA TYR A 677 -39.46 -14.46 75.51
C TYR A 677 -40.20 -13.24 76.05
N GLU A 678 -39.59 -12.05 75.97
CA GLU A 678 -40.24 -10.81 76.42
C GLU A 678 -41.41 -10.39 75.53
N GLU A 679 -41.32 -10.56 74.21
CA GLU A 679 -42.45 -10.39 73.27
C GLU A 679 -43.63 -11.27 73.70
N THR A 680 -43.39 -12.58 73.89
CA THR A 680 -44.44 -13.54 74.26
C THR A 680 -45.10 -13.13 75.58
N ARG A 681 -44.29 -12.74 76.56
CA ARG A 681 -44.78 -12.27 77.86
C ARG A 681 -45.62 -11.00 77.75
N MET A 682 -45.25 -10.07 76.87
CA MET A 682 -46.05 -8.88 76.61
C MET A 682 -47.35 -9.22 75.87
N MET A 683 -47.31 -10.11 74.87
CA MET A 683 -48.52 -10.55 74.17
C MET A 683 -49.50 -11.29 75.09
N ASP A 684 -49.02 -12.19 75.95
CA ASP A 684 -49.84 -12.82 77.00
C ASP A 684 -50.50 -11.75 77.90
N LYS A 685 -49.76 -10.68 78.22
CA LYS A 685 -50.28 -9.58 79.02
C LYS A 685 -51.29 -8.72 78.27
N HIS A 686 -51.09 -8.50 76.97
CA HIS A 686 -52.05 -7.84 76.10
C HIS A 686 -53.37 -8.62 76.08
N ASP A 687 -53.31 -9.93 75.82
CA ASP A 687 -54.48 -10.81 75.80
C ASP A 687 -55.22 -10.82 77.15
N GLU A 688 -54.49 -10.86 78.27
CA GLU A 688 -55.06 -10.76 79.62
C GLU A 688 -55.83 -9.44 79.81
N LEU A 689 -55.24 -8.32 79.40
CA LEU A 689 -55.84 -6.99 79.53
C LEU A 689 -57.06 -6.80 78.63
N VAL A 690 -56.99 -7.23 77.36
CA VAL A 690 -58.10 -7.18 76.40
C VAL A 690 -59.26 -8.05 76.87
N SER A 691 -58.97 -9.29 77.30
CA SER A 691 -59.97 -10.21 77.83
C SER A 691 -60.63 -9.64 79.10
N GLY A 692 -59.82 -9.17 80.06
CA GLY A 692 -60.31 -8.55 81.28
C GLY A 692 -61.14 -7.29 81.04
N ALA A 693 -60.76 -6.45 80.06
CA ALA A 693 -61.53 -5.28 79.65
C ALA A 693 -62.89 -5.66 79.04
N THR A 694 -62.90 -6.69 78.19
CA THR A 694 -64.11 -7.20 77.54
C THR A 694 -65.08 -7.78 78.58
N ASP A 695 -64.58 -8.55 79.54
CA ASP A 695 -65.37 -9.07 80.67
C ASP A 695 -65.99 -7.93 81.50
N LEU A 696 -65.25 -6.85 81.73
CA LEU A 696 -65.75 -5.68 82.45
C LEU A 696 -66.87 -4.96 81.68
N ARG A 697 -66.75 -4.80 80.35
CA ARG A 697 -67.84 -4.27 79.51
C ARG A 697 -69.09 -5.14 79.58
N ILE A 698 -68.94 -6.45 79.40
CA ILE A 698 -70.06 -7.40 79.49
C ILE A 698 -70.74 -7.33 80.87
N ARG A 699 -69.96 -7.20 81.95
CA ARG A 699 -70.52 -7.01 83.31
C ARG A 699 -71.27 -5.69 83.45
N ALA A 700 -70.75 -4.60 82.89
CA ALA A 700 -71.44 -3.30 82.90
C ALA A 700 -72.77 -3.39 82.15
N GLU A 701 -72.78 -3.95 80.94
CA GLU A 701 -73.98 -4.18 80.13
C GLU A 701 -75.02 -5.01 80.87
N ASN A 702 -74.62 -6.12 81.48
CA ASN A 702 -75.53 -6.97 82.25
C ASN A 702 -76.13 -6.25 83.47
N ILE A 703 -75.36 -5.42 84.18
CA ILE A 703 -75.86 -4.61 85.30
C ILE A 703 -76.87 -3.57 84.82
N ILE A 704 -76.60 -2.94 83.68
CA ILE A 704 -77.51 -1.94 83.09
C ILE A 704 -78.81 -2.63 82.64
N LEU A 705 -78.72 -3.78 81.98
CA LEU A 705 -79.89 -4.56 81.54
C LEU A 705 -80.75 -4.99 82.73
N ASP A 706 -80.14 -5.57 83.77
CA ASP A 706 -80.85 -6.02 84.97
C ASP A 706 -81.52 -4.84 85.71
N SER A 707 -80.83 -3.69 85.80
CA SER A 707 -81.42 -2.48 86.37
C SER A 707 -82.57 -1.95 85.50
N ASN A 708 -82.41 -1.92 84.17
CA ASN A 708 -83.44 -1.51 83.21
C ASN A 708 -84.71 -2.37 83.29
N GLU A 709 -84.58 -3.67 83.57
CA GLU A 709 -85.71 -4.60 83.73
C GLU A 709 -86.38 -4.52 85.11
N ASN A 710 -85.60 -4.37 86.17
CA ASN A 710 -86.10 -4.50 87.55
C ASN A 710 -86.43 -3.16 88.23
N ASP A 711 -85.67 -2.10 87.93
CA ASP A 711 -85.75 -0.83 88.65
C ASP A 711 -86.64 0.21 87.96
N PHE A 712 -86.78 0.13 86.63
CA PHE A 712 -87.49 1.14 85.83
C PHE A 712 -88.80 0.63 85.22
N TYR A 713 -89.71 1.58 84.95
CA TYR A 713 -90.91 1.32 84.17
C TYR A 713 -90.71 1.80 82.75
N ARG A 714 -90.92 0.92 81.76
CA ARG A 714 -90.79 1.28 80.35
C ARG A 714 -92.06 1.96 79.86
N LEU A 715 -91.97 3.24 79.50
CA LEU A 715 -93.04 3.99 78.87
C LEU A 715 -92.59 4.36 77.45
N TRP A 716 -93.10 3.64 76.44
CA TRP A 716 -92.63 3.73 75.05
C TRP A 716 -91.13 3.40 74.92
N ASP A 717 -90.33 4.37 74.46
CA ASP A 717 -88.88 4.24 74.28
C ASP A 717 -88.09 4.85 75.44
N THR A 718 -88.74 5.22 76.55
CA THR A 718 -88.08 5.88 77.70
C THR A 718 -88.20 5.03 78.95
N HIS A 719 -87.07 4.83 79.63
CA HIS A 719 -87.02 4.20 80.96
C HIS A 719 -87.32 5.26 82.02
N LEU A 720 -88.36 5.02 82.83
CA LEU A 720 -88.83 5.97 83.82
C LEU A 720 -88.74 5.36 85.22
N LEU A 721 -87.94 5.98 86.09
CA LEU A 721 -87.88 5.61 87.50
C LEU A 721 -89.13 6.14 88.19
N SER A 722 -90.20 5.34 88.28
CA SER A 722 -91.47 5.78 88.87
C SER A 722 -91.55 5.53 90.37
N ASN A 723 -90.85 4.51 90.86
CA ASN A 723 -90.82 4.12 92.26
C ASN A 723 -89.61 4.76 92.98
N PRO A 724 -89.82 5.69 93.93
CA PRO A 724 -88.73 6.32 94.68
C PRO A 724 -87.87 5.32 95.48
N TYR A 725 -88.44 4.17 95.88
CA TYR A 725 -87.70 3.15 96.63
C TYR A 725 -86.68 2.38 95.77
N ASN A 726 -86.80 2.42 94.44
CA ASN A 726 -85.84 1.78 93.53
C ASN A 726 -84.66 2.71 93.18
N TYR A 727 -84.68 3.97 93.62
CA TYR A 727 -83.64 4.96 93.30
C TYR A 727 -82.25 4.52 93.76
N ASP A 728 -82.13 4.07 95.00
CA ASP A 728 -80.83 3.69 95.57
C ASP A 728 -80.23 2.48 94.84
N THR A 729 -81.07 1.51 94.46
CA THR A 729 -80.68 0.33 93.67
C THR A 729 -80.22 0.74 92.26
N ALA A 730 -81.04 1.50 91.54
CA ALA A 730 -80.73 1.97 90.19
C ALA A 730 -79.45 2.84 90.16
N SER A 731 -79.33 3.79 91.10
CA SER A 731 -78.14 4.63 91.21
C SER A 731 -76.89 3.82 91.55
N GLY A 732 -77.02 2.79 92.37
CA GLY A 732 -75.93 1.86 92.69
C GLY A 732 -75.48 1.06 91.46
N SER A 733 -76.44 0.52 90.71
CA SER A 733 -76.20 -0.25 89.48
C SER A 733 -75.51 0.59 88.40
N TYR A 734 -76.03 1.78 88.08
CA TYR A 734 -75.42 2.67 87.08
C TYR A 734 -74.02 3.14 87.50
N LYS A 735 -73.82 3.48 88.78
CA LYS A 735 -72.49 3.86 89.29
C LYS A 735 -71.49 2.70 89.23
N THR A 736 -71.96 1.47 89.45
CA THR A 736 -71.12 0.27 89.35
C THR A 736 -70.76 -0.02 87.89
N ALA A 737 -71.73 0.10 86.97
CA ALA A 737 -71.51 -0.04 85.54
C ALA A 737 -70.55 1.03 84.99
N GLU A 738 -70.69 2.29 85.43
CA GLU A 738 -69.71 3.36 85.12
C GLU A 738 -68.30 2.98 85.59
N GLY A 739 -68.17 2.44 86.80
CA GLY A 739 -66.87 1.98 87.33
C GLY A 739 -66.26 0.85 86.51
N TYR A 740 -67.08 -0.08 86.01
CA TYR A 740 -66.61 -1.15 85.12
C TYR A 740 -66.21 -0.66 83.74
N LEU A 741 -66.98 0.24 83.12
CA LEU A 741 -66.61 0.83 81.82
C LEU A 741 -65.34 1.69 81.93
N GLU A 742 -65.16 2.42 83.04
CA GLU A 742 -63.94 3.19 83.27
C GLU A 742 -62.71 2.27 83.41
N ALA A 743 -62.83 1.18 84.16
CA ALA A 743 -61.79 0.18 84.29
C ALA A 743 -61.50 -0.55 82.96
N ALA A 744 -62.54 -0.87 82.17
CA ALA A 744 -62.40 -1.49 80.87
C ALA A 744 -61.66 -0.58 79.87
N SER A 745 -62.04 0.70 79.78
CA SER A 745 -61.37 1.68 78.92
C SER A 745 -59.89 1.82 79.27
N LYS A 746 -59.54 1.87 80.56
CA LYS A 746 -58.14 1.88 81.03
C LYS A 746 -57.39 0.59 80.66
N ASN A 747 -58.01 -0.58 80.80
CA ASN A 747 -57.39 -1.85 80.42
C ASN A 747 -57.12 -1.95 78.92
N TYR A 748 -58.07 -1.56 78.06
CA TYR A 748 -57.82 -1.46 76.61
C TYR A 748 -56.71 -0.47 76.29
N ARG A 749 -56.64 0.65 77.02
CA ARG A 749 -55.58 1.64 76.87
C ARG A 749 -54.20 1.07 77.23
N PHE A 750 -54.07 0.38 78.36
CA PHE A 750 -52.83 -0.31 78.72
C PHE A 750 -52.46 -1.41 77.73
N ALA A 751 -53.45 -2.15 77.20
CA ALA A 751 -53.23 -3.20 76.21
C ALA A 751 -52.68 -2.65 74.89
N GLY A 752 -53.02 -1.41 74.52
CA GLY A 752 -52.66 -0.83 73.23
C GLY A 752 -53.80 -0.88 72.20
N GLU A 753 -55.05 -0.93 72.66
CA GLU A 753 -56.26 -0.97 71.83
C GLU A 753 -57.00 0.39 71.86
N PRO A 754 -56.48 1.44 71.19
CA PRO A 754 -57.02 2.80 71.30
C PRO A 754 -58.44 2.91 70.76
N LEU A 755 -58.80 2.13 69.74
CA LEU A 755 -60.16 2.12 69.18
C LEU A 755 -61.16 1.55 70.19
N MET A 756 -60.86 0.39 70.77
CA MET A 756 -61.73 -0.21 71.78
C MET A 756 -61.80 0.65 73.05
N ALA A 757 -60.68 1.26 73.46
CA ALA A 757 -60.66 2.20 74.58
C ALA A 757 -61.56 3.41 74.33
N GLY A 758 -61.51 3.98 73.11
CA GLY A 758 -62.33 5.11 72.67
C GLY A 758 -63.82 4.78 72.57
N ASP A 759 -64.16 3.62 72.00
CA ASP A 759 -65.55 3.13 71.96
C ASP A 759 -66.10 2.93 73.38
N THR A 760 -65.30 2.34 74.28
CA THR A 760 -65.70 2.15 75.69
C THR A 760 -65.87 3.48 76.42
N GLU A 761 -65.03 4.47 76.13
CA GLU A 761 -65.14 5.81 76.71
C GLU A 761 -66.40 6.55 76.20
N LYS A 762 -66.78 6.30 74.94
CA LYS A 762 -68.03 6.78 74.37
C LYS A 762 -69.23 6.13 75.05
N ASP A 763 -69.23 4.81 75.22
CA ASP A 763 -70.28 4.07 75.95
C ASP A 763 -70.43 4.61 77.38
N LEU A 764 -69.31 4.90 78.06
CA LEU A 764 -69.31 5.50 79.40
C LEU A 764 -69.94 6.91 79.42
N LYS A 765 -69.66 7.73 78.40
CA LYS A 765 -70.28 9.07 78.27
C LYS A 765 -71.77 8.97 77.98
N GLU A 766 -72.17 8.03 77.12
CA GLU A 766 -73.58 7.75 76.83
C GLU A 766 -74.31 7.27 78.09
N LEU A 767 -73.74 6.33 78.83
CA LEU A 767 -74.29 5.84 80.11
C LEU A 767 -74.48 6.95 81.13
N ARG A 768 -73.48 7.84 81.29
CA ARG A 768 -73.58 9.01 82.18
C ARG A 768 -74.68 9.98 81.73
N GLY A 769 -74.82 10.17 80.42
CA GLY A 769 -75.88 10.99 79.83
C GLY A 769 -77.27 10.40 80.04
N GLU A 770 -77.42 9.09 79.81
CA GLU A 770 -78.66 8.34 80.06
C GLU A 770 -79.07 8.45 81.53
N TRP A 771 -78.15 8.20 82.46
CA TRP A 771 -78.43 8.32 83.88
C TRP A 771 -78.85 9.75 84.28
N GLN A 772 -78.18 10.78 83.78
CA GLN A 772 -78.57 12.17 84.03
C GLN A 772 -79.96 12.49 83.48
N HIS A 773 -80.31 11.95 82.31
CA HIS A 773 -81.63 12.12 81.72
C HIS A 773 -82.73 11.45 82.56
N ILE A 774 -82.50 10.19 82.95
CA ILE A 774 -83.39 9.42 83.84
C ILE A 774 -83.56 10.15 85.18
N LEU A 775 -82.46 10.65 85.77
CA LEU A 775 -82.48 11.42 87.01
C LEU A 775 -83.30 12.71 86.87
N SER A 776 -83.15 13.44 85.76
CA SER A 776 -83.92 14.66 85.50
C SER A 776 -85.42 14.35 85.38
N LEU A 777 -85.80 13.28 84.68
CA LEU A 777 -87.19 12.84 84.57
C LEU A 777 -87.75 12.40 85.92
N PHE A 778 -86.96 11.69 86.72
CA PHE A 778 -87.31 11.30 88.08
C PHE A 778 -87.60 12.53 88.96
N LEU A 779 -86.73 13.55 88.92
CA LEU A 779 -86.94 14.80 89.68
C LEU A 779 -88.23 15.53 89.24
N VAL A 780 -88.50 15.61 87.94
CA VAL A 780 -89.77 16.18 87.42
C VAL A 780 -90.97 15.37 87.92
N LEU A 781 -90.89 14.04 87.87
CA LEU A 781 -91.95 13.15 88.37
C LEU A 781 -92.18 13.33 89.88
N CYS A 782 -91.12 13.48 90.68
CA CYS A 782 -91.21 13.79 92.11
C CYS A 782 -91.91 15.13 92.35
N VAL A 783 -91.62 16.17 91.55
CA VAL A 783 -92.32 17.46 91.62
C VAL A 783 -93.81 17.30 91.27
N VAL A 784 -94.15 16.52 90.24
CA VAL A 784 -95.54 16.21 89.87
C VAL A 784 -96.24 15.44 90.99
N TYR A 785 -95.62 14.40 91.55
CA TYR A 785 -96.16 13.67 92.69
C TYR A 785 -96.36 14.57 93.90
N GLY A 786 -95.41 15.46 94.20
CA GLY A 786 -95.53 16.48 95.24
C GLY A 786 -96.73 17.41 94.98
N ALA A 787 -96.88 17.91 93.75
CA ALA A 787 -98.00 18.77 93.36
C ALA A 787 -99.36 18.05 93.44
N VAL A 788 -99.44 16.78 92.99
CA VAL A 788 -100.65 15.93 93.11
C VAL A 788 -100.97 15.65 94.58
N LEU A 789 -99.97 15.34 95.40
CA LEU A 789 -100.15 15.13 96.84
C LEU A 789 -100.65 16.41 97.52
N ILE A 790 -100.06 17.57 97.21
CA ILE A 790 -100.55 18.88 97.68
C ILE A 790 -101.97 19.14 97.19
N TYR A 791 -102.31 18.81 95.94
CA TYR A 791 -103.65 18.94 95.39
C TYR A 791 -104.66 18.01 96.09
N VAL A 792 -104.32 16.75 96.31
CA VAL A 792 -105.17 15.77 97.03
C VAL A 792 -105.36 16.19 98.47
N LEU A 793 -104.28 16.58 99.17
CA LEU A 793 -104.35 17.10 100.54
C LEU A 793 -105.21 18.36 100.60
N SER A 794 -104.99 19.33 99.71
CA SER A 794 -105.81 20.56 99.67
C SER A 794 -107.27 20.29 99.30
N ARG A 795 -107.56 19.30 98.45
CA ARG A 795 -108.93 18.85 98.14
C ARG A 795 -109.57 18.12 99.32
N ILE A 796 -108.83 17.25 100.01
CA ILE A 796 -109.30 16.58 101.23
C ILE A 796 -109.61 17.63 102.28
N ILE A 797 -108.71 18.58 102.53
CA ILE A 797 -108.86 19.69 103.47
C ILE A 797 -110.08 20.56 103.09
N ARG A 798 -110.22 20.97 101.82
CA ARG A 798 -111.40 21.73 101.35
C ARG A 798 -112.70 20.93 101.44
N GLY A 799 -112.67 19.64 101.14
CA GLY A 799 -113.82 18.75 101.24
C GLY A 799 -114.25 18.49 102.69
N THR A 800 -113.29 18.35 103.61
CA THR A 800 -113.59 18.28 105.06
C THR A 800 -114.13 19.62 105.57
N LEU A 801 -113.55 20.75 105.15
CA LEU A 801 -114.08 22.08 105.48
C LEU A 801 -115.51 22.32 104.93
N ALA A 802 -115.84 21.79 103.75
CA ALA A 802 -117.19 21.88 103.17
C ALA A 802 -118.20 20.88 103.77
N TYR A 803 -117.74 19.86 104.48
CA TYR A 803 -118.59 18.91 105.21
C TYR A 803 -118.87 19.36 106.66
N VAL A 804 -118.06 20.30 107.18
CA VAL A 804 -118.14 20.83 108.55
C VAL A 804 -118.90 22.16 108.63
N ASN A 805 -119.14 22.84 107.50
CA ASN A 805 -120.12 23.92 107.35
C ASN A 805 -121.42 23.36 106.75
#